data_AF-A0A3S4ZI95-F1
#
_entry.id   AF-A0A3S4ZI95-F1
#
_cell.length_a   1.000
_cell.length_b   1.000
_cell.length_c   1.000
_cell.angle_alpha   90.00
_cell.angle_beta   90.00
_cell.angle_gamma   90.00
#
_symmetry.space_group_name_H-M   'P 1'
#
loop_
_entity.id
_entity.type
_entity.pdbx_description
1 polymer ?
#
loop_
_entity_poly.entity_id
_entity_poly.type
_entity_poly.pdbx_seq_one_letter_code
_entity_poly.pdbx_strand_id
1 'polypeptide(L)'
;MKLAIEPDALLLFLQQKIEQKDAFGLVEGICQLLRKSKPTQILSVLQLLKHTLLQDKALGEAVAKLLCGWLCSLRLYPLFISSGILSREGFGREMKTRIYERFNPSFKDINDLRDIFYLLFSDKNDIQWINAIPLKAWRTIFIVLAHYATEKDRDRLKTHIESEGLFAIEMLSIWVAAEDMEPELMRMEPSLLNADSPFVALHREVVDWLQARRQFIYFDDSHLQVMFNQCKRLVERLKKRGAIMGSSLNVAYLLERLSQTLERLETLMALFASERYLSNRILLLINHFARAAAEKHSISRLWQQSSKLIARSITQNAGDHGEHYITRDKKEYWSMFYSAAGGGVLIALMALFKTYLGSIIDDKVWKGIAEGLNYGLGFTLIFMLHLTVATKQPAMTAARFAEAVEKNPQGKTLNMTLAQLLVDVFRSQSIAVLGNVVIAMGLAALIAFVYQYQMGEPLMNTEQIAYQLHSIDPLAGTLWFAAIAGVWLFCSGLISGYFDNRSNYLNIRMRLIQHPLLKKVMTEKCRIKFANYMHENYGSIIGNLCFGMLLGITGVVGYLTHLPLDIRHVAFSSANVGYIAVSGQFTYSLLLQCIAFVLLIGLMNLIVSFSLTLWVALRSLNAEIDSWWGIWREVCQIMKKRPLSLFLPIQLDK
;
A
#
# COMPACT_ATOMS: atom_id res chain seq x y z
N MET A 1 -46.71 3.37 1.18
CA MET A 1 -45.31 3.07 1.54
C MET A 1 -45.14 3.42 3.02
N LYS A 2 -45.12 2.43 3.92
CA LYS A 2 -45.01 2.70 5.37
C LYS A 2 -43.67 3.39 5.65
N LEU A 3 -43.73 4.59 6.25
CA LEU A 3 -42.55 5.27 6.80
C LEU A 3 -41.92 4.36 7.86
N ALA A 4 -40.59 4.41 7.99
CA ALA A 4 -39.88 3.62 8.99
C ALA A 4 -40.26 3.98 10.44
N ILE A 5 -40.88 5.15 10.65
CA ILE A 5 -41.22 5.72 11.95
C ILE A 5 -42.58 6.44 11.88
N GLU A 6 -43.35 6.31 12.97
CA GLU A 6 -44.61 7.02 13.18
C GLU A 6 -44.33 8.50 13.55
N PRO A 7 -45.06 9.47 12.97
CA PRO A 7 -44.88 10.91 13.24
C PRO A 7 -44.86 11.25 14.74
N ASP A 8 -45.70 10.58 15.53
CA ASP A 8 -45.84 10.80 16.96
C ASP A 8 -44.60 10.36 17.74
N ALA A 9 -43.91 9.30 17.29
CA ALA A 9 -42.68 8.83 17.90
C ALA A 9 -41.51 9.81 17.68
N LEU A 10 -41.45 10.47 16.51
CA LEU A 10 -40.45 11.51 16.24
C LEU A 10 -40.71 12.76 17.09
N LEU A 11 -41.98 13.16 17.23
CA LEU A 11 -42.37 14.30 18.06
C LEU A 11 -41.99 14.07 19.53
N LEU A 12 -42.36 12.92 20.10
CA LEU A 12 -42.02 12.54 21.48
C LEU A 12 -40.51 12.51 21.70
N PHE A 13 -39.75 11.95 20.74
CA PHE A 13 -38.29 11.94 20.80
C PHE A 13 -37.70 13.35 20.86
N LEU A 14 -38.17 14.28 20.01
CA LEU A 14 -37.68 15.66 20.01
C LEU A 14 -37.99 16.37 21.33
N GLN A 15 -39.23 16.24 21.85
CA GLN A 15 -39.64 16.84 23.12
C GLN A 15 -38.79 16.32 24.29
N GLN A 16 -38.61 15.00 24.38
CA GLN A 16 -37.80 14.38 25.43
C GLN A 16 -36.35 14.89 25.42
N LYS A 17 -35.73 15.03 24.25
CA LYS A 17 -34.35 15.51 24.14
C LYS A 17 -34.19 16.98 24.48
N ILE A 18 -35.21 17.80 24.20
CA ILE A 18 -35.24 19.20 24.60
C ILE A 18 -35.36 19.34 26.12
N GLU A 19 -36.24 18.56 26.76
CA GLU A 19 -36.38 18.55 28.22
C GLU A 19 -35.08 18.15 28.93
N GLN A 20 -34.37 17.16 28.37
CA GLN A 20 -33.06 16.72 28.86
C GLN A 20 -31.93 17.71 28.55
N LYS A 21 -32.17 18.74 27.72
CA LYS A 21 -31.15 19.64 27.16
C LYS A 21 -30.01 18.89 26.46
N ASP A 22 -30.32 17.73 25.88
CA ASP A 22 -29.36 16.81 25.27
C ASP A 22 -29.28 17.05 23.75
N ALA A 23 -28.50 18.06 23.37
CA ALA A 23 -28.30 18.42 21.98
C ALA A 23 -27.56 17.34 21.17
N PHE A 24 -26.56 16.68 21.78
CA PHE A 24 -25.82 15.60 21.13
C PHE A 24 -26.73 14.41 20.85
N GLY A 25 -27.49 13.94 21.85
CA GLY A 25 -28.41 12.83 21.68
C GLY A 25 -29.55 13.12 20.72
N LEU A 26 -29.96 14.39 20.58
CA LEU A 26 -30.91 14.81 19.53
C LEU A 26 -30.33 14.57 18.13
N VAL A 27 -29.12 15.06 17.86
CA VAL A 27 -28.46 14.91 16.55
C VAL A 27 -28.09 13.45 16.28
N GLU A 28 -27.57 12.74 17.29
CA GLU A 28 -27.25 11.33 17.20
C GLU A 28 -28.48 10.49 16.86
N GLY A 29 -29.61 10.72 17.53
CA GLY A 29 -30.85 10.01 17.24
C GLY A 29 -31.34 10.23 15.81
N ILE A 30 -31.22 11.47 15.29
CA ILE A 30 -31.54 11.75 13.88
C ILE A 30 -30.58 11.00 12.94
N CYS A 31 -29.28 10.98 13.22
CA CYS A 31 -28.30 10.22 12.43
C CYS A 31 -28.59 8.71 12.44
N GLN A 32 -28.91 8.13 13.61
CA GLN A 32 -29.28 6.72 13.74
C GLN A 32 -30.54 6.39 12.95
N LEU A 33 -31.50 7.31 12.93
CA LEU A 33 -32.75 7.20 12.19
C LEU A 33 -32.51 7.19 10.68
N LEU A 34 -31.68 8.09 10.17
CA LEU A 34 -31.25 8.12 8.77
C LEU A 34 -30.47 6.85 8.39
N ARG A 35 -29.57 6.38 9.27
CA ARG A 35 -28.77 5.17 9.08
C ARG A 35 -29.62 3.90 8.97
N LYS A 36 -30.68 3.78 9.78
CA LYS A 36 -31.59 2.61 9.76
C LYS A 36 -32.59 2.65 8.59
N SER A 37 -32.74 3.79 7.92
CA SER A 37 -33.69 3.98 6.83
C SER A 37 -33.16 3.41 5.51
N LYS A 38 -34.04 2.82 4.70
CA LYS A 38 -33.68 2.42 3.33
C LYS A 38 -33.34 3.66 2.49
N PRO A 39 -32.41 3.59 1.51
CA PRO A 39 -32.02 4.74 0.68
C PRO A 39 -33.18 5.52 0.07
N THR A 40 -34.25 4.82 -0.34
CA THR A 40 -35.47 5.40 -0.92
C THR A 40 -36.36 6.14 0.07
N GLN A 41 -36.18 5.93 1.38
CA GLN A 41 -37.01 6.50 2.46
C GLN A 41 -36.33 7.65 3.21
N ILE A 42 -35.02 7.82 3.05
CA ILE A 42 -34.23 8.85 3.75
C ILE A 42 -34.77 10.27 3.49
N LEU A 43 -35.15 10.57 2.25
CA LEU A 43 -35.74 11.85 1.88
C LEU A 43 -37.08 12.09 2.58
N SER A 44 -37.92 11.06 2.68
CA SER A 44 -39.22 11.13 3.35
C SER A 44 -39.06 11.38 4.85
N VAL A 45 -38.03 10.80 5.48
CA VAL A 45 -37.67 11.05 6.87
C VAL A 45 -37.29 12.52 7.11
N LEU A 46 -36.45 13.10 6.26
CA LEU A 46 -36.08 14.51 6.37
C LEU A 46 -37.26 15.44 6.14
N GLN A 47 -38.17 15.07 5.23
CA GLN A 47 -39.42 15.79 5.01
C GLN A 47 -40.34 15.72 6.24
N LEU A 48 -40.43 14.56 6.89
CA LEU A 48 -41.18 14.40 8.14
C LEU A 48 -40.61 15.30 9.23
N LEU A 49 -39.29 15.27 9.46
CA LEU A 49 -38.61 16.14 10.42
C LEU A 49 -38.91 17.63 10.15
N LYS A 50 -38.80 18.05 8.89
CA LYS A 50 -39.16 19.41 8.47
C LYS A 50 -40.62 19.74 8.80
N HIS A 51 -41.54 18.82 8.50
CA HIS A 51 -42.96 19.04 8.73
C HIS A 51 -43.29 19.16 10.22
N THR A 52 -42.74 18.28 11.06
CA THR A 52 -42.89 18.33 12.52
C THR A 52 -42.41 19.67 13.10
N LEU A 53 -41.24 20.16 12.66
CA LEU A 53 -40.71 21.46 13.11
C LEU A 53 -41.55 22.66 12.64
N LEU A 54 -42.25 22.54 11.51
CA LEU A 54 -43.13 23.61 11.00
C LEU A 54 -44.52 23.60 11.64
N GLN A 55 -45.01 22.43 12.08
CA GLN A 55 -46.31 22.28 12.72
C GLN A 55 -46.31 22.79 14.16
N ASP A 56 -45.22 22.59 14.90
CA ASP A 56 -45.06 23.06 16.28
C ASP A 56 -43.98 24.14 16.37
N LYS A 57 -44.43 25.41 16.39
CA LYS A 57 -43.54 26.57 16.49
C LYS A 57 -42.72 26.57 17.79
N ALA A 58 -43.32 26.21 18.92
CA ALA A 58 -42.63 26.22 20.21
C ALA A 58 -41.51 25.16 20.24
N LEU A 59 -41.79 23.98 19.67
CA LEU A 59 -40.79 22.94 19.46
C LEU A 59 -39.67 23.42 18.52
N GLY A 60 -40.02 24.03 17.39
CA GLY A 60 -39.06 24.56 16.42
C GLY A 60 -38.09 25.58 17.03
N GLU A 61 -38.61 26.52 17.82
CA GLU A 61 -37.81 27.52 18.57
C GLU A 61 -36.92 26.87 19.63
N ALA A 62 -37.45 25.89 20.37
CA ALA A 62 -36.69 25.17 21.39
C ALA A 62 -35.54 24.34 20.78
N VAL A 63 -35.78 23.64 19.68
CA VAL A 63 -34.74 22.90 18.93
C VAL A 63 -33.68 23.85 18.38
N ALA A 64 -34.10 24.95 17.74
CA ALA A 64 -33.17 25.94 17.19
C ALA A 64 -32.28 26.53 18.29
N LYS A 65 -32.87 26.94 19.41
CA LYS A 65 -32.14 27.49 20.56
C LYS A 65 -31.16 26.48 21.17
N LEU A 66 -31.59 25.23 21.36
CA LEU A 66 -30.75 24.16 21.90
C LEU A 66 -29.53 23.91 20.98
N LEU A 67 -29.77 23.78 19.67
CA LEU A 67 -28.71 23.51 18.70
C LEU A 67 -27.76 24.71 18.53
N CYS A 68 -28.27 25.94 18.45
CA CYS A 68 -27.43 27.14 18.39
C CYS A 68 -26.56 27.28 19.64
N GLY A 69 -27.14 27.08 20.83
CA GLY A 69 -26.41 27.14 22.10
C GLY A 69 -25.33 26.07 22.19
N TRP A 70 -25.66 24.83 21.81
CA TRP A 70 -24.70 23.73 21.77
C TRP A 70 -23.57 24.00 20.78
N LEU A 71 -23.86 24.35 19.53
CA LEU A 71 -22.84 24.65 18.51
C LEU A 71 -21.90 25.79 18.93
N CYS A 72 -22.41 26.83 19.59
CA CYS A 72 -21.60 27.93 20.12
C CYS A 72 -20.72 27.54 21.32
N SER A 73 -20.99 26.40 21.96
CA SER A 73 -20.18 25.86 23.07
C SER A 73 -19.10 24.89 22.59
N LEU A 74 -19.18 24.43 21.33
CA LEU A 74 -18.25 23.46 20.77
C LEU A 74 -17.01 24.14 20.18
N ARG A 75 -15.89 23.43 20.25
CA ARG A 75 -14.69 23.71 19.44
C ARG A 75 -14.90 23.15 18.04
N LEU A 76 -14.88 24.02 17.03
CA LEU A 76 -15.10 23.67 15.62
C LEU A 76 -13.78 23.53 14.85
N TYR A 77 -12.77 24.34 15.22
CA TYR A 77 -11.48 24.37 14.55
C TYR A 77 -10.77 22.99 14.45
N PRO A 78 -10.86 22.06 15.43
CA PRO A 78 -10.17 20.77 15.31
C PRO A 78 -10.72 19.94 14.15
N LEU A 79 -12.02 20.06 13.85
CA LEU A 79 -12.62 19.42 12.67
C LEU A 79 -12.07 20.05 11.38
N PHE A 80 -11.97 21.38 11.34
CA PHE A 80 -11.53 22.13 10.16
C PHE A 80 -10.09 21.79 9.73
N ILE A 81 -9.20 21.54 10.71
CA ILE A 81 -7.78 21.29 10.44
C ILE A 81 -7.42 19.81 10.27
N SER A 82 -8.25 18.87 10.75
CA SER A 82 -7.88 17.44 10.78
C SER A 82 -8.77 16.53 9.94
N SER A 83 -10.01 16.92 9.65
CA SER A 83 -10.93 16.05 8.93
C SER A 83 -10.59 15.99 7.43
N GLY A 84 -10.42 14.76 6.92
CA GLY A 84 -10.03 14.50 5.53
C GLY A 84 -8.56 14.80 5.23
N ILE A 85 -7.73 15.10 6.23
CA ILE A 85 -6.29 15.32 6.11
C ILE A 85 -5.55 14.15 6.77
N LEU A 86 -4.45 13.73 6.16
CA LEU A 86 -3.55 12.70 6.68
C LEU A 86 -2.94 13.10 8.04
N SER A 87 -2.77 12.14 8.95
CA SER A 87 -2.28 12.34 10.31
C SER A 87 -0.83 12.86 10.38
N ARG A 88 -0.48 13.63 11.40
CA ARG A 88 0.92 14.07 11.55
C ARG A 88 1.88 12.94 11.94
N GLU A 89 1.36 11.88 12.55
CA GLU A 89 2.12 10.77 13.11
C GLU A 89 2.74 9.81 12.07
N GLY A 90 2.38 9.97 10.79
CA GLY A 90 2.81 9.12 9.69
C GLY A 90 1.94 7.87 9.51
N PHE A 91 2.07 7.24 8.34
CA PHE A 91 1.23 6.11 7.91
C PHE A 91 1.20 4.95 8.90
N GLY A 92 2.37 4.47 9.35
CA GLY A 92 2.46 3.28 10.20
C GLY A 92 1.81 3.48 11.57
N ARG A 93 2.01 4.67 12.16
CA ARG A 93 1.40 5.03 13.44
C ARG A 93 -0.10 5.20 13.30
N GLU A 94 -0.57 5.88 12.25
CA GLU A 94 -2.00 6.00 11.96
C GLU A 94 -2.67 4.64 11.77
N MET A 95 -2.06 3.73 11.00
CA MET A 95 -2.55 2.37 10.81
C MET A 95 -2.66 1.62 12.14
N LYS A 96 -1.60 1.69 12.97
CA LYS A 96 -1.60 1.10 14.31
C LYS A 96 -2.70 1.69 15.18
N THR A 97 -2.85 3.02 15.17
CA THR A 97 -3.89 3.72 15.93
C THR A 97 -5.29 3.30 15.46
N ARG A 98 -5.56 3.24 14.16
CA ARG A 98 -6.88 2.79 13.65
C ARG A 98 -7.18 1.32 13.97
N ILE A 99 -6.17 0.45 13.97
CA ILE A 99 -6.32 -0.94 14.42
C ILE A 99 -6.63 -0.97 15.92
N TYR A 100 -5.85 -0.24 16.71
CA TYR A 100 -6.01 -0.20 18.17
C TYR A 100 -7.35 0.40 18.59
N GLU A 101 -7.83 1.46 17.95
CA GLU A 101 -9.14 2.07 18.19
C GLU A 101 -10.32 1.11 17.97
N ARG A 102 -10.15 0.05 17.18
CA ARG A 102 -11.18 -1.00 17.02
C ARG A 102 -11.22 -1.96 18.22
N PHE A 103 -10.09 -2.17 18.88
CA PHE A 103 -9.98 -3.07 20.03
C PHE A 103 -10.17 -2.32 21.35
N ASN A 104 -9.65 -1.10 21.45
CA ASN A 104 -9.74 -0.23 22.62
C ASN A 104 -9.91 1.24 22.15
N PRO A 105 -11.15 1.69 21.91
CA PRO A 105 -11.42 3.04 21.44
C PRO A 105 -10.99 4.08 22.48
N SER A 106 -10.30 5.13 22.06
CA SER A 106 -9.94 6.23 22.97
C SER A 106 -11.17 7.06 23.35
N PHE A 107 -11.10 7.68 24.52
CA PHE A 107 -12.10 8.63 25.00
C PHE A 107 -12.31 9.77 23.97
N LYS A 108 -13.58 10.12 23.72
CA LYS A 108 -13.99 11.16 22.77
C LYS A 108 -14.63 12.32 23.53
N ASP A 109 -14.12 13.53 23.32
CA ASP A 109 -14.65 14.72 23.98
C ASP A 109 -15.88 15.25 23.24
N ILE A 110 -17.03 15.21 23.90
CA ILE A 110 -18.31 15.71 23.35
C ILE A 110 -18.37 17.25 23.24
N ASN A 111 -17.30 17.97 23.64
CA ASN A 111 -17.13 19.40 23.39
C ASN A 111 -16.27 19.71 22.15
N ASP A 112 -15.73 18.69 21.48
CA ASP A 112 -14.96 18.82 20.24
C ASP A 112 -15.79 18.28 19.05
N LEU A 113 -16.06 19.15 18.06
CA LEU A 113 -16.86 18.78 16.90
C LEU A 113 -16.23 17.63 16.10
N ARG A 114 -14.89 17.49 16.11
CA ARG A 114 -14.19 16.37 15.45
C ARG A 114 -14.59 15.03 16.07
N ASP A 115 -14.63 14.99 17.39
CA ASP A 115 -14.93 13.79 18.16
C ASP A 115 -16.43 13.48 18.07
N ILE A 116 -17.29 14.51 18.06
CA ILE A 116 -18.72 14.38 17.74
C ILE A 116 -18.91 13.77 16.35
N PHE A 117 -18.23 14.27 15.30
CA PHE A 117 -18.34 13.69 13.95
C PHE A 117 -17.90 12.22 13.93
N TYR A 118 -16.87 11.86 14.68
CA TYR A 118 -16.43 10.47 14.80
C TYR A 118 -17.51 9.56 15.41
N LEU A 119 -18.23 10.05 16.43
CA LEU A 119 -19.33 9.33 17.08
C LEU A 119 -20.59 9.30 16.21
N LEU A 120 -20.96 10.42 15.59
CA LEU A 120 -22.16 10.53 14.75
C LEU A 120 -22.06 9.65 13.50
N PHE A 121 -20.89 9.60 12.86
CA PHE A 121 -20.65 8.86 11.62
C PHE A 121 -19.84 7.58 11.90
N SER A 122 -20.34 6.75 12.82
CA SER A 122 -19.65 5.57 13.36
C SER A 122 -19.54 4.37 12.41
N ASP A 123 -20.27 4.34 11.29
CA ASP A 123 -20.27 3.20 10.37
C ASP A 123 -19.61 3.56 9.03
N LYS A 124 -18.78 2.66 8.50
CA LYS A 124 -18.16 2.77 7.17
C LYS A 124 -19.19 2.95 6.04
N ASN A 125 -20.41 2.47 6.25
CA ASN A 125 -21.54 2.54 5.32
C ASN A 125 -22.35 3.84 5.42
N ASP A 126 -22.06 4.71 6.39
CA ASP A 126 -22.78 5.98 6.57
C ASP A 126 -22.73 6.88 5.32
N ILE A 127 -21.69 6.73 4.52
CA ILE A 127 -21.55 7.40 3.22
C ILE A 127 -22.73 7.14 2.29
N GLN A 128 -23.38 5.97 2.38
CA GLN A 128 -24.52 5.63 1.54
C GLN A 128 -25.70 6.58 1.79
N TRP A 129 -26.07 6.78 3.06
CA TRP A 129 -27.19 7.65 3.41
C TRP A 129 -26.82 9.13 3.29
N ILE A 130 -25.57 9.51 3.60
CA ILE A 130 -25.07 10.88 3.40
C ILE A 130 -25.18 11.27 1.92
N ASN A 131 -24.79 10.37 1.01
CA ASN A 131 -24.87 10.62 -0.43
C ASN A 131 -26.29 10.56 -1.00
N ALA A 132 -27.19 9.83 -0.35
CA ALA A 132 -28.60 9.76 -0.75
C ALA A 132 -29.35 11.08 -0.51
N ILE A 133 -28.82 11.98 0.33
CA ILE A 133 -29.46 13.26 0.65
C ILE A 133 -28.88 14.38 -0.22
N PRO A 134 -29.67 14.99 -1.12
CA PRO A 134 -29.23 16.15 -1.85
C PRO A 134 -28.98 17.34 -0.91
N LEU A 135 -27.95 18.13 -1.19
CA LEU A 135 -27.62 19.34 -0.41
C LEU A 135 -28.81 20.31 -0.26
N LYS A 136 -29.71 20.35 -1.25
CA LYS A 136 -30.95 21.15 -1.18
C LYS A 136 -31.87 20.73 -0.03
N ALA A 137 -31.94 19.43 0.29
CA ALA A 137 -32.76 18.94 1.40
C ALA A 137 -32.21 19.41 2.75
N TRP A 138 -30.89 19.28 2.96
CA TRP A 138 -30.22 19.82 4.15
C TRP A 138 -30.40 21.33 4.29
N ARG A 139 -30.20 22.07 3.19
CA ARG A 139 -30.40 23.52 3.15
C ARG A 139 -31.80 23.92 3.61
N THR A 140 -32.82 23.13 3.24
CA THR A 140 -34.21 23.43 3.60
C THR A 140 -34.43 23.30 5.11
N ILE A 141 -33.85 22.30 5.77
CA ILE A 141 -33.93 22.13 7.23
C ILE A 141 -33.19 23.27 7.94
N PHE A 142 -31.98 23.63 7.48
CA PHE A 142 -31.24 24.73 8.08
C PHE A 142 -31.94 26.08 7.92
N ILE A 143 -32.66 26.32 6.82
CA ILE A 143 -33.50 27.51 6.65
C ILE A 143 -34.63 27.54 7.69
N VAL A 144 -35.29 26.41 7.95
CA VAL A 144 -36.36 26.31 8.98
C VAL A 144 -35.80 26.59 10.37
N LEU A 145 -34.67 25.97 10.73
CA LEU A 145 -34.02 26.21 12.02
C LEU A 145 -33.54 27.66 12.17
N ALA A 146 -32.97 28.24 11.11
CA ALA A 146 -32.56 29.65 11.09
C ALA A 146 -33.73 30.63 11.14
N HIS A 147 -34.93 30.23 10.70
CA HIS A 147 -36.13 31.04 10.84
C HIS A 147 -36.62 31.10 12.30
N TYR A 148 -36.52 29.98 13.03
CA TYR A 148 -36.92 29.90 14.44
C TYR A 148 -35.83 30.37 15.43
N ALA A 149 -34.58 30.51 14.99
CA ALA A 149 -33.51 31.09 15.79
C ALA A 149 -33.67 32.61 15.93
N THR A 150 -33.40 33.14 17.12
CA THR A 150 -33.43 34.59 17.36
C THR A 150 -32.30 35.29 16.58
N GLU A 151 -32.45 36.60 16.28
CA GLU A 151 -31.38 37.39 15.65
C GLU A 151 -30.07 37.30 16.43
N LYS A 152 -30.15 37.43 17.77
CA LYS A 152 -28.99 37.30 18.66
C LYS A 152 -28.30 35.93 18.56
N ASP A 153 -29.07 34.85 18.49
CA ASP A 153 -28.49 33.50 18.36
C ASP A 153 -27.85 33.27 16.99
N ARG A 154 -28.45 33.84 15.93
CA ARG A 154 -27.88 33.78 14.57
C ARG A 154 -26.56 34.54 14.46
N ASP A 155 -26.51 35.76 15.00
CA ASP A 155 -25.29 36.57 14.99
C ASP A 155 -24.19 35.95 15.84
N ARG A 156 -24.55 35.41 17.01
CA ARG A 156 -23.61 34.68 17.87
C ARG A 156 -23.04 33.45 17.16
N LEU A 157 -23.88 32.64 16.51
CA LEU A 157 -23.44 31.46 15.78
C LEU A 157 -22.56 31.83 14.59
N LYS A 158 -22.93 32.87 13.83
CA LYS A 158 -22.13 33.39 12.71
C LYS A 158 -20.74 33.80 13.19
N THR A 159 -20.68 34.64 14.24
CA THR A 159 -19.43 35.13 14.83
C THR A 159 -18.55 33.98 15.32
N HIS A 160 -19.14 32.97 15.98
CA HIS A 160 -18.41 31.80 16.47
C HIS A 160 -17.82 30.96 15.34
N ILE A 161 -18.59 30.70 14.28
CA ILE A 161 -18.10 29.96 13.11
C ILE A 161 -16.97 30.73 12.41
N GLU A 162 -17.12 32.05 12.28
CA GLU A 162 -16.09 32.91 11.70
C GLU A 162 -14.82 32.91 12.57
N SER A 163 -14.92 33.07 13.89
CA SER A 163 -13.74 33.05 14.77
C SER A 163 -13.01 31.72 14.74
N GLU A 164 -13.73 30.60 14.82
CA GLU A 164 -13.15 29.25 14.75
C GLU A 164 -12.56 28.96 13.36
N GLY A 165 -13.18 29.48 12.30
CA GLY A 165 -12.69 29.38 10.93
C GLY A 165 -11.40 30.15 10.68
N LEU A 166 -11.35 31.41 11.13
CA LEU A 166 -10.15 32.25 11.06
C LEU A 166 -9.01 31.65 11.91
N PHE A 167 -9.32 31.12 13.08
CA PHE A 167 -8.34 30.41 13.91
C PHE A 167 -7.83 29.13 13.23
N ALA A 168 -8.69 28.36 12.57
CA ALA A 168 -8.26 27.19 11.80
C ALA A 168 -7.32 27.56 10.63
N ILE A 169 -7.59 28.66 9.92
CA ILE A 169 -6.71 29.21 8.86
C ILE A 169 -5.33 29.56 9.43
N GLU A 170 -5.30 30.25 10.57
CA GLU A 170 -4.07 30.60 11.28
C GLU A 170 -3.26 29.36 11.62
N MET A 171 -3.89 28.37 12.28
CA MET A 171 -3.24 27.12 12.68
C MET A 171 -2.72 26.29 11.50
N LEU A 172 -3.48 26.21 10.40
CA LEU A 172 -3.02 25.51 9.18
C LEU A 172 -1.80 26.19 8.55
N SER A 173 -1.76 27.52 8.54
CA SER A 173 -0.60 28.26 8.02
C SER A 173 0.66 28.05 8.87
N ILE A 174 0.51 28.02 10.20
CA ILE A 174 1.60 27.70 11.14
C ILE A 174 2.10 26.27 10.88
N TRP A 175 1.19 25.32 10.66
CA TRP A 175 1.57 23.94 10.35
C TRP A 175 2.36 23.85 9.05
N VAL A 176 1.91 24.51 7.99
CA VAL A 176 2.63 24.56 6.71
C VAL A 176 4.04 25.14 6.89
N ALA A 177 4.18 26.27 7.60
CA ALA A 177 5.49 26.86 7.88
C ALA A 177 6.38 25.96 8.74
N ALA A 178 5.81 25.24 9.71
CA ALA A 178 6.58 24.32 10.56
C ALA A 178 7.18 23.14 9.79
N GLU A 179 6.62 22.75 8.64
CA GLU A 179 7.17 21.66 7.83
C GLU A 179 8.53 22.02 7.19
N ASP A 180 8.91 23.30 7.12
CA ASP A 180 10.27 23.68 6.68
C ASP A 180 11.35 23.07 7.55
N MET A 181 11.05 22.86 8.84
CA MET A 181 11.97 22.30 9.82
C MET A 181 12.11 20.78 9.73
N GLU A 182 11.38 20.12 8.82
CA GLU A 182 11.48 18.68 8.63
C GLU A 182 12.85 18.33 8.01
N PRO A 183 13.71 17.56 8.71
CA PRO A 183 15.07 17.28 8.23
C PRO A 183 15.09 16.60 6.86
N GLU A 184 14.08 15.77 6.57
CA GLU A 184 13.98 15.08 5.29
C GLU A 184 13.67 16.05 4.14
N LEU A 185 12.86 17.09 4.37
CA LEU A 185 12.59 18.13 3.37
C LEU A 185 13.80 19.03 3.17
N MET A 186 14.46 19.47 4.24
CA MET A 186 15.71 20.26 4.16
C MET A 186 16.80 19.54 3.37
N ARG A 187 16.92 18.22 3.54
CA ARG A 187 17.88 17.40 2.77
C ARG A 187 17.57 17.40 1.26
N MET A 188 16.29 17.39 0.88
CA MET A 188 15.86 17.33 -0.52
C MET A 188 15.83 18.72 -1.19
N GLU A 189 15.57 19.77 -0.41
CA GLU A 189 15.54 21.15 -0.85
C GLU A 189 16.26 22.04 0.17
N PRO A 190 17.59 22.20 0.03
CA PRO A 190 18.38 23.04 0.93
C PRO A 190 17.94 24.52 0.94
N SER A 191 17.22 24.99 -0.09
CA SER A 191 16.68 26.34 -0.12
C SER A 191 15.62 26.61 0.96
N LEU A 192 15.07 25.56 1.59
CA LEU A 192 14.21 25.68 2.78
C LEU A 192 14.96 26.20 4.01
N LEU A 193 16.29 26.11 4.04
CA LEU A 193 17.12 26.70 5.10
C LEU A 193 17.25 28.22 5.00
N ASN A 194 16.80 28.82 3.89
CA ASN A 194 16.82 30.26 3.71
C ASN A 194 15.73 30.91 4.56
N ALA A 195 15.96 32.16 4.99
CA ALA A 195 15.04 32.90 5.86
C ALA A 195 13.64 33.17 5.26
N ASP A 196 13.51 33.10 3.93
CA ASP A 196 12.28 33.36 3.18
C ASP A 196 11.90 32.14 2.32
N SER A 197 11.63 31.01 2.96
CA SER A 197 10.99 29.88 2.27
C SER A 197 9.57 30.27 1.80
N PRO A 198 9.03 29.61 0.75
CA PRO A 198 7.64 29.82 0.35
C PRO A 198 6.62 29.53 1.46
N PHE A 199 6.87 28.55 2.34
CA PHE A 199 5.95 28.19 3.42
C PHE A 199 5.89 29.27 4.51
N VAL A 200 7.04 29.81 4.92
CA VAL A 200 7.10 30.93 5.88
C VAL A 200 6.51 32.20 5.27
N ALA A 201 6.80 32.49 4.00
CA ALA A 201 6.23 33.64 3.30
C ALA A 201 4.71 33.55 3.20
N LEU A 202 4.16 32.37 2.89
CA LEU A 202 2.71 32.14 2.89
C LEU A 202 2.09 32.39 4.27
N HIS A 203 2.73 31.95 5.35
CA HIS A 203 2.22 32.19 6.70
C HIS A 203 2.14 33.69 7.03
N ARG A 204 3.15 34.49 6.66
CA ARG A 204 3.13 35.96 6.85
C ARG A 204 1.94 36.60 6.13
N GLU A 205 1.74 36.27 4.86
CA GLU A 205 0.60 36.77 4.06
C GLU A 205 -0.76 36.36 4.65
N VAL A 206 -0.86 35.14 5.18
CA VAL A 206 -2.09 34.67 5.85
C VAL A 206 -2.35 35.49 7.11
N VAL A 207 -1.33 35.81 7.91
CA VAL A 207 -1.48 36.65 9.11
C VAL A 207 -1.97 38.05 8.74
N ASP A 208 -1.40 38.66 7.71
CA ASP A 208 -1.82 39.98 7.23
C ASP A 208 -3.27 39.96 6.72
N TRP A 209 -3.65 38.92 5.97
CA TRP A 209 -5.02 38.70 5.52
C TRP A 209 -6.00 38.53 6.70
N LEU A 210 -5.62 37.76 7.72
CA LEU A 210 -6.42 37.55 8.93
C LEU A 210 -6.62 38.86 9.69
N GLN A 211 -5.58 39.68 9.81
CA GLN A 211 -5.65 40.98 10.46
C GLN A 211 -6.58 41.94 9.70
N ALA A 212 -6.42 42.05 8.39
CA ALA A 212 -7.31 42.85 7.54
C ALA A 212 -8.77 42.39 7.67
N ARG A 213 -8.99 41.06 7.77
CA ARG A 213 -10.33 40.49 7.93
C ARG A 213 -10.95 40.83 9.28
N ARG A 214 -10.19 40.73 10.37
CA ARG A 214 -10.63 41.12 11.73
C ARG A 214 -10.94 42.62 11.82
N GLN A 215 -10.27 43.45 11.02
CA GLN A 215 -10.46 44.90 10.97
C GLN A 215 -11.47 45.35 9.91
N PHE A 216 -12.04 44.43 9.12
CA PHE A 216 -12.93 44.71 7.99
C PHE A 216 -12.33 45.65 6.92
N ILE A 217 -11.02 45.56 6.69
CA ILE A 217 -10.28 46.36 5.71
C ILE A 217 -10.10 45.56 4.41
N TYR A 218 -10.08 46.25 3.27
CA TYR A 218 -9.73 45.64 1.98
C TYR A 218 -8.29 45.12 2.01
N PHE A 219 -8.08 43.92 1.47
CA PHE A 219 -6.78 43.29 1.35
C PHE A 219 -6.57 42.87 -0.11
N ASP A 220 -5.43 43.23 -0.70
CA ASP A 220 -5.03 42.75 -2.02
C ASP A 220 -4.44 41.34 -1.88
N ASP A 221 -5.20 40.34 -2.32
CA ASP A 221 -4.81 38.94 -2.21
C ASP A 221 -3.86 38.47 -3.32
N SER A 222 -3.41 39.36 -4.20
CA SER A 222 -2.52 39.02 -5.33
C SER A 222 -1.23 38.31 -4.87
N HIS A 223 -0.56 38.84 -3.86
CA HIS A 223 0.70 38.25 -3.36
C HIS A 223 0.46 36.91 -2.65
N LEU A 224 -0.61 36.82 -1.84
CA LEU A 224 -1.06 35.59 -1.21
C LEU A 224 -1.30 34.46 -2.24
N GLN A 225 -1.97 34.74 -3.36
CA GLN A 225 -2.19 33.76 -4.44
C GLN A 225 -0.89 33.30 -5.08
N VAL A 226 0.09 34.19 -5.22
CA VAL A 226 1.43 33.84 -5.70
C VAL A 226 2.12 32.90 -4.71
N MET A 227 2.06 33.17 -3.40
CA MET A 227 2.64 32.32 -2.36
C MET A 227 2.01 30.93 -2.33
N PHE A 228 0.68 30.80 -2.47
CA PHE A 228 0.02 29.50 -2.61
C PHE A 228 0.55 28.69 -3.79
N ASN A 229 0.68 29.33 -4.96
CA ASN A 229 1.19 28.68 -6.16
C ASN A 229 2.65 28.25 -6.00
N GLN A 230 3.48 29.06 -5.35
CA GLN A 230 4.87 28.71 -5.05
C GLN A 230 4.96 27.51 -4.09
N CYS A 231 4.13 27.49 -3.03
CA CYS A 231 4.04 26.36 -2.09
C CYS A 231 3.62 25.07 -2.80
N LYS A 232 2.57 25.12 -3.63
CA LYS A 232 2.11 23.95 -4.42
C LYS A 232 3.22 23.43 -5.35
N ARG A 233 3.90 24.32 -6.08
CA ARG A 233 5.03 23.95 -6.96
C ARG A 233 6.21 23.36 -6.20
N LEU A 234 6.51 23.89 -5.02
CA LEU A 234 7.56 23.37 -4.15
C LEU A 234 7.24 21.94 -3.69
N VAL A 235 6.01 21.68 -3.24
CA VAL A 235 5.56 20.32 -2.87
C VAL A 235 5.67 19.36 -4.05
N GLU A 236 5.23 19.77 -5.25
CA GLU A 236 5.38 18.93 -6.46
C GLU A 236 6.84 18.63 -6.80
N ARG A 237 7.72 19.63 -6.68
CA ARG A 237 9.16 19.46 -6.91
C ARG A 237 9.77 18.50 -5.89
N LEU A 238 9.41 18.63 -4.61
CA LEU A 238 9.84 17.73 -3.54
C LEU A 238 9.36 16.29 -3.80
N LYS A 239 8.09 16.10 -4.22
CA LYS A 239 7.56 14.79 -4.60
C LYS A 239 8.38 14.16 -5.74
N LYS A 240 8.76 14.95 -6.76
CA LYS A 240 9.60 14.49 -7.88
C LYS A 240 11.03 14.14 -7.44
N ARG A 241 11.65 14.96 -6.59
CA ARG A 241 13.02 14.69 -6.07
C ARG A 241 13.05 13.48 -5.14
N GLY A 242 12.03 13.30 -4.30
CA GLY A 242 11.91 12.14 -3.41
C GLY A 242 11.82 10.81 -4.16
N ALA A 243 11.27 10.81 -5.38
CA ALA A 243 11.30 9.63 -6.25
C ALA A 243 12.71 9.28 -6.74
N ILE A 244 13.56 10.28 -6.99
CA ILE A 244 14.91 10.10 -7.57
C ILE A 244 15.96 9.83 -6.49
N MET A 245 15.94 10.58 -5.39
CA MET A 245 16.96 10.48 -4.33
C MET A 245 16.66 9.38 -3.29
N GLY A 246 15.56 8.64 -3.49
CA GLY A 246 14.94 7.79 -2.48
C GLY A 246 14.27 8.62 -1.37
N SER A 247 13.02 8.27 -1.07
CA SER A 247 12.23 8.92 -0.03
C SER A 247 11.58 7.89 0.87
N SER A 248 11.60 8.14 2.17
CA SER A 248 10.88 7.28 3.11
C SER A 248 9.38 7.36 2.80
N LEU A 249 8.64 6.29 3.10
CA LEU A 249 7.17 6.33 3.07
C LEU A 249 6.63 7.51 3.91
N ASN A 250 7.34 7.90 4.96
CA ASN A 250 6.99 9.03 5.80
C ASN A 250 7.10 10.36 5.06
N VAL A 251 8.15 10.61 4.26
CA VAL A 251 8.24 11.82 3.41
C VAL A 251 7.08 11.85 2.42
N ALA A 252 6.83 10.74 1.72
CA ALA A 252 5.77 10.70 0.71
C ALA A 252 4.40 11.01 1.33
N TYR A 253 4.16 10.46 2.52
CA TYR A 253 2.97 10.71 3.32
C TYR A 253 2.91 12.17 3.82
N LEU A 254 4.03 12.74 4.27
CA LEU A 254 4.14 14.13 4.71
C LEU A 254 3.85 15.10 3.56
N LEU A 255 4.42 14.89 2.38
CA LEU A 255 4.18 15.73 1.19
C LEU A 255 2.74 15.65 0.70
N GLU A 256 2.09 14.48 0.86
CA GLU A 256 0.66 14.34 0.58
C GLU A 256 -0.20 15.09 1.59
N ARG A 257 0.10 14.94 2.89
CA ARG A 257 -0.52 15.72 3.97
C ARG A 257 -0.38 17.22 3.73
N LEU A 258 0.82 17.68 3.36
CA LEU A 258 1.12 19.08 3.12
C LEU A 258 0.30 19.64 1.95
N SER A 259 0.13 18.85 0.88
CA SER A 259 -0.75 19.19 -0.24
C SER A 259 -2.21 19.35 0.21
N GLN A 260 -2.73 18.41 1.02
CA GLN A 260 -4.09 18.48 1.56
C GLN A 260 -4.28 19.65 2.52
N THR A 261 -3.24 19.97 3.29
CA THR A 261 -3.22 21.11 4.24
C THR A 261 -3.30 22.44 3.49
N LEU A 262 -2.53 22.59 2.40
CA LEU A 262 -2.59 23.77 1.52
C LEU A 262 -3.96 23.91 0.85
N GLU A 263 -4.54 22.83 0.33
CA GLU A 263 -5.88 22.84 -0.28
C GLU A 263 -6.98 23.18 0.74
N ARG A 264 -6.88 22.65 1.97
CA ARG A 264 -7.80 23.02 3.06
C ARG A 264 -7.67 24.49 3.43
N LEU A 265 -6.45 25.00 3.56
CA LEU A 265 -6.18 26.40 3.87
C LEU A 265 -6.83 27.31 2.83
N GLU A 266 -6.59 27.06 1.54
CA GLU A 266 -7.21 27.80 0.43
C GLU A 266 -8.75 27.71 0.46
N THR A 267 -9.30 26.52 0.72
CA THR A 267 -10.75 26.31 0.83
C THR A 267 -11.38 27.13 1.95
N LEU A 268 -10.76 27.16 3.14
CA LEU A 268 -11.25 27.92 4.28
C LEU A 268 -11.08 29.43 4.05
N MET A 269 -9.97 29.88 3.48
CA MET A 269 -9.80 31.30 3.13
C MET A 269 -10.84 31.75 2.11
N ALA A 270 -11.08 30.97 1.05
CA ALA A 270 -12.13 31.25 0.07
C ALA A 270 -13.53 31.24 0.71
N LEU A 271 -13.77 30.36 1.69
CA LEU A 271 -15.03 30.30 2.44
C LEU A 271 -15.27 31.58 3.24
N PHE A 272 -14.26 32.08 3.94
CA PHE A 272 -14.36 33.21 4.86
C PHE A 272 -14.00 34.57 4.23
N ALA A 273 -13.56 34.61 2.97
CA ALA A 273 -13.28 35.85 2.23
C ALA A 273 -14.55 36.68 1.92
N SER A 274 -15.70 36.03 1.73
CA SER A 274 -16.95 36.72 1.38
C SER A 274 -18.16 36.10 2.07
N GLU A 275 -19.01 36.96 2.64
CA GLU A 275 -20.24 36.54 3.31
C GLU A 275 -21.35 36.12 2.33
N ARG A 276 -21.22 36.49 1.04
CA ARG A 276 -22.33 36.46 0.05
C ARG A 276 -22.90 35.05 -0.21
N TYR A 277 -22.20 33.98 0.17
CA TYR A 277 -22.67 32.59 0.00
C TYR A 277 -22.25 31.65 1.15
N LEU A 278 -21.92 32.20 2.33
CA LEU A 278 -21.31 31.48 3.43
C LEU A 278 -22.09 30.20 3.80
N SER A 279 -23.42 30.27 3.93
CA SER A 279 -24.25 29.13 4.35
C SER A 279 -24.19 27.94 3.38
N ASN A 280 -24.18 28.18 2.06
CA ASN A 280 -24.11 27.10 1.07
C ASN A 280 -22.72 26.45 1.04
N ARG A 281 -21.67 27.25 1.21
CA ARG A 281 -20.29 26.76 1.21
C ARG A 281 -19.96 26.00 2.51
N ILE A 282 -20.45 26.47 3.66
CA ILE A 282 -20.38 25.73 4.94
C ILE A 282 -21.08 24.38 4.80
N LEU A 283 -22.26 24.34 4.16
CA LEU A 283 -22.98 23.08 3.97
C LEU A 283 -22.17 22.07 3.13
N LEU A 284 -21.52 22.53 2.06
CA LEU A 284 -20.62 21.70 1.27
C LEU A 284 -19.45 21.17 2.11
N LEU A 285 -18.88 22.02 2.96
CA LEU A 285 -17.80 21.67 3.86
C LEU A 285 -18.22 20.64 4.92
N ILE A 286 -19.39 20.82 5.54
CA ILE A 286 -19.98 19.85 6.50
C ILE A 286 -20.20 18.50 5.83
N ASN A 287 -20.76 18.48 4.61
CA ASN A 287 -20.95 17.24 3.87
C ASN A 287 -19.63 16.54 3.55
N HIS A 288 -18.58 17.31 3.21
CA HIS A 288 -17.24 16.77 3.01
C HIS A 288 -16.65 16.18 4.31
N PHE A 289 -16.79 16.87 5.45
CA PHE A 289 -16.33 16.36 6.74
C PHE A 289 -17.10 15.14 7.23
N ALA A 290 -18.41 15.07 6.99
CA ALA A 290 -19.23 13.92 7.33
C ALA A 290 -18.78 12.67 6.57
N ARG A 291 -18.48 12.82 5.27
CA ARG A 291 -17.89 11.75 4.45
C ARG A 291 -16.53 11.34 4.99
N ALA A 292 -15.63 12.29 5.26
CA ALA A 292 -14.30 12.00 5.79
C ALA A 292 -14.34 11.30 7.16
N ALA A 293 -15.28 11.67 8.03
CA ALA A 293 -15.48 11.03 9.33
C ALA A 293 -15.93 9.56 9.18
N ALA A 294 -16.89 9.28 8.30
CA ALA A 294 -17.33 7.91 7.99
C ALA A 294 -16.19 7.07 7.35
N GLU A 295 -15.32 7.69 6.54
CA GLU A 295 -14.16 7.02 5.96
C GLU A 295 -13.08 6.68 6.98
N LYS A 296 -12.95 7.46 8.07
CA LYS A 296 -11.94 7.24 9.12
C LYS A 296 -12.05 5.87 9.78
N HIS A 297 -13.27 5.34 9.90
CA HIS A 297 -13.56 3.99 10.44
C HIS A 297 -13.09 2.83 9.53
N SER A 298 -12.76 3.12 8.26
CA SER A 298 -12.32 2.12 7.28
C SER A 298 -10.80 2.03 7.18
N ILE A 299 -10.24 0.90 7.64
CA ILE A 299 -8.83 0.53 7.41
C ILE A 299 -8.56 0.27 5.92
N SER A 300 -9.52 -0.34 5.23
CA SER A 300 -9.39 -0.65 3.79
C SER A 300 -9.23 0.62 2.95
N ARG A 301 -9.94 1.70 3.29
CA ARG A 301 -9.79 2.99 2.59
C ARG A 301 -8.45 3.67 2.88
N LEU A 302 -7.97 3.64 4.13
CA LEU A 302 -6.62 4.13 4.44
C LEU A 302 -5.56 3.35 3.64
N TRP A 303 -5.69 2.03 3.58
CA TRP A 303 -4.83 1.19 2.77
C TRP A 303 -4.92 1.56 1.29
N GLN A 304 -6.12 1.80 0.74
CA GLN A 304 -6.31 2.20 -0.65
C GLN A 304 -5.70 3.59 -0.97
N GLN A 305 -5.82 4.56 -0.07
CA GLN A 305 -5.22 5.89 -0.23
C GLN A 305 -3.69 5.82 -0.10
N SER A 306 -3.17 4.97 0.78
CA SER A 306 -1.74 4.90 1.10
C SER A 306 -0.96 3.89 0.26
N SER A 307 -1.64 2.88 -0.33
CA SER A 307 -1.03 1.90 -1.23
C SER A 307 -0.41 2.58 -2.45
N LYS A 308 -0.96 3.74 -2.87
CA LYS A 308 -0.41 4.58 -3.93
C LYS A 308 0.98 5.12 -3.58
N LEU A 309 1.19 5.54 -2.33
CA LEU A 309 2.47 6.06 -1.85
C LEU A 309 3.51 4.94 -1.68
N ILE A 310 3.09 3.80 -1.13
CA ILE A 310 3.94 2.60 -0.97
C ILE A 310 4.38 2.08 -2.33
N ALA A 311 3.43 1.90 -3.23
CA ALA A 311 3.70 1.24 -4.49
C ALA A 311 4.52 2.13 -5.44
N ARG A 312 4.34 3.46 -5.42
CA ARG A 312 5.22 4.40 -6.14
C ARG A 312 6.69 4.33 -5.68
N SER A 313 6.94 4.13 -4.38
CA SER A 313 8.29 3.91 -3.85
C SER A 313 8.91 2.57 -4.29
N ILE A 314 8.08 1.57 -4.61
CA ILE A 314 8.52 0.22 -5.00
C ILE A 314 8.75 0.13 -6.50
N THR A 315 7.81 0.58 -7.33
CA THR A 315 7.91 0.46 -8.80
C THR A 315 9.00 1.34 -9.41
N GLN A 316 9.26 2.51 -8.84
CA GLN A 316 10.25 3.45 -9.41
C GLN A 316 11.70 3.06 -9.09
N ASN A 317 11.96 2.40 -7.95
CA ASN A 317 13.32 1.99 -7.56
C ASN A 317 13.66 0.55 -7.98
N ALA A 318 12.67 -0.34 -8.18
CA ALA A 318 12.93 -1.70 -8.67
C ALA A 318 13.31 -1.74 -10.17
N GLY A 319 13.13 -0.64 -10.91
CA GLY A 319 13.30 -0.57 -12.36
C GLY A 319 14.74 -0.67 -12.87
N ASP A 320 15.72 -0.25 -12.07
CA ASP A 320 17.14 -0.16 -12.50
C ASP A 320 17.86 -1.52 -12.49
N HIS A 321 17.45 -2.48 -11.65
CA HIS A 321 18.12 -3.79 -11.55
C HIS A 321 17.42 -4.92 -12.33
N GLY A 322 16.27 -4.63 -12.96
CA GLY A 322 15.46 -5.62 -13.68
C GLY A 322 15.81 -5.82 -15.15
N GLU A 323 16.55 -4.90 -15.78
CA GLU A 323 16.77 -4.91 -17.24
C GLU A 323 17.58 -6.10 -17.75
N HIS A 324 18.51 -6.62 -16.93
CA HIS A 324 19.38 -7.74 -17.31
C HIS A 324 18.69 -9.12 -17.29
N TYR A 325 17.39 -9.20 -16.96
CA TYR A 325 16.68 -10.46 -16.78
C TYR A 325 15.72 -10.83 -17.93
N ILE A 326 15.65 -10.03 -19.00
CA ILE A 326 14.84 -10.32 -20.18
C ILE A 326 15.77 -10.71 -21.33
N THR A 327 15.60 -11.91 -21.86
CA THR A 327 16.39 -12.41 -22.99
C THR A 327 15.75 -11.96 -24.30
N ARG A 328 16.44 -11.14 -25.08
CA ARG A 328 16.00 -10.61 -26.39
C ARG A 328 16.70 -11.29 -27.56
N ASP A 329 17.89 -11.83 -27.35
CA ASP A 329 18.66 -12.54 -28.37
C ASP A 329 19.06 -13.97 -27.95
N LYS A 330 19.62 -14.73 -28.91
CA LYS A 330 20.08 -16.11 -28.68
C LYS A 330 21.22 -16.20 -27.66
N LYS A 331 22.08 -15.19 -27.58
CA LYS A 331 23.25 -15.19 -26.70
C LYS A 331 22.81 -14.99 -25.25
N GLU A 332 21.93 -14.04 -25.00
CA GLU A 332 21.29 -13.78 -23.72
C GLU A 332 20.50 -15.00 -23.23
N TYR A 333 19.80 -15.70 -24.13
CA TYR A 333 19.06 -16.93 -23.78
C TYR A 333 19.96 -18.03 -23.22
N TRP A 334 21.08 -18.33 -23.89
CA TRP A 334 22.02 -19.33 -23.39
C TRP A 334 22.81 -18.83 -22.17
N SER A 335 23.15 -17.54 -22.10
CA SER A 335 23.74 -16.93 -20.91
C SER A 335 22.83 -17.11 -19.69
N MET A 336 21.52 -16.93 -19.87
CA MET A 336 20.53 -17.15 -18.82
C MET A 336 20.46 -18.63 -18.41
N PHE A 337 20.50 -19.56 -19.36
CA PHE A 337 20.57 -20.98 -19.07
C PHE A 337 21.80 -21.34 -18.22
N TYR A 338 23.00 -20.87 -18.60
CA TYR A 338 24.23 -21.18 -17.86
C TYR A 338 24.26 -20.53 -16.47
N SER A 339 23.77 -19.29 -16.34
CA SER A 339 23.60 -18.62 -15.05
C SER A 339 22.61 -19.38 -14.15
N ALA A 340 21.50 -19.88 -14.72
CA ALA A 340 20.55 -20.71 -13.98
C ALA A 340 21.10 -22.11 -13.66
N ALA A 341 21.87 -22.70 -14.56
CA ALA A 341 22.57 -23.96 -14.32
C ALA A 341 23.48 -23.88 -13.09
N GLY A 342 24.30 -22.83 -12.99
CA GLY A 342 25.14 -22.60 -11.81
C GLY A 342 24.31 -22.39 -10.53
N GLY A 343 23.16 -21.71 -10.62
CA GLY A 343 22.21 -21.63 -9.52
C GLY A 343 21.68 -23.01 -9.09
N GLY A 344 21.39 -23.88 -10.06
CA GLY A 344 20.95 -25.26 -9.82
C GLY A 344 21.98 -26.10 -9.04
N VAL A 345 23.27 -25.91 -9.30
CA VAL A 345 24.35 -26.56 -8.54
C VAL A 345 24.27 -26.21 -7.06
N LEU A 346 24.21 -24.91 -6.74
CA LEU A 346 24.13 -24.46 -5.34
C LEU A 346 22.84 -24.94 -4.67
N ILE A 347 21.71 -24.96 -5.39
CA ILE A 347 20.43 -25.44 -4.85
C ILE A 347 20.48 -26.93 -4.49
N ALA A 348 21.12 -27.77 -5.31
CA ALA A 348 21.31 -29.18 -4.99
C ALA A 348 22.15 -29.37 -3.72
N LEU A 349 23.23 -28.59 -3.56
CA LEU A 349 24.07 -28.61 -2.35
C LEU A 349 23.32 -28.10 -1.12
N MET A 350 22.51 -27.05 -1.26
CA MET A 350 21.67 -26.54 -0.18
C MET A 350 20.64 -27.57 0.26
N ALA A 351 20.04 -28.32 -0.68
CA ALA A 351 19.12 -29.40 -0.37
C ALA A 351 19.82 -30.56 0.35
N LEU A 352 21.06 -30.90 -0.02
CA LEU A 352 21.88 -31.87 0.72
C LEU A 352 22.12 -31.40 2.15
N PHE A 353 22.56 -30.15 2.30
CA PHE A 353 22.86 -29.57 3.61
C PHE A 353 21.61 -29.47 4.49
N LYS A 354 20.43 -29.23 3.90
CA LYS A 354 19.14 -29.31 4.60
C LYS A 354 18.90 -30.70 5.17
N THR A 355 19.10 -31.75 4.37
CA THR A 355 18.95 -33.14 4.82
C THR A 355 19.88 -33.45 6.00
N TYR A 356 21.13 -32.97 5.92
CA TYR A 356 22.12 -33.08 7.02
C TYR A 356 21.72 -32.29 8.28
N LEU A 357 21.25 -31.04 8.15
CA LEU A 357 20.75 -30.28 9.30
C LEU A 357 19.58 -31.01 9.98
N GLY A 358 18.73 -31.64 9.19
CA GLY A 358 17.58 -32.40 9.66
C GLY A 358 17.92 -33.68 10.42
N SER A 359 19.16 -34.19 10.33
CA SER A 359 19.62 -35.34 11.11
C SER A 359 20.37 -34.96 12.39
N ILE A 360 20.76 -33.69 12.54
CA ILE A 360 21.48 -33.18 13.73
C ILE A 360 20.55 -32.41 14.67
N ILE A 361 19.56 -31.71 14.13
CA ILE A 361 18.70 -30.83 14.90
C ILE A 361 17.32 -31.46 15.04
N ASP A 362 17.03 -31.98 16.24
CA ASP A 362 15.74 -32.58 16.58
C ASP A 362 14.66 -31.52 16.84
N ASP A 363 15.04 -30.38 17.44
CA ASP A 363 14.10 -29.31 17.75
C ASP A 363 13.58 -28.63 16.47
N LYS A 364 12.26 -28.64 16.29
CA LYS A 364 11.61 -28.15 15.07
C LYS A 364 11.81 -26.65 14.85
N VAL A 365 11.94 -25.85 15.91
CA VAL A 365 12.12 -24.40 15.81
C VAL A 365 13.54 -24.10 15.35
N TRP A 366 14.54 -24.67 16.03
CA TRP A 366 15.95 -24.51 15.66
C TRP A 366 16.24 -25.06 14.26
N LYS A 367 15.63 -26.20 13.91
CA LYS A 367 15.74 -26.77 12.56
C LYS A 367 15.23 -25.80 11.51
N GLY A 368 14.03 -25.24 11.69
CA GLY A 368 13.47 -24.29 10.72
C GLY A 368 14.26 -22.97 10.62
N ILE A 369 14.85 -22.48 11.71
CA ILE A 369 15.76 -21.33 11.69
C ILE A 369 17.04 -21.66 10.92
N ALA A 370 17.65 -22.83 11.18
CA ALA A 370 18.86 -23.28 10.50
C ALA A 370 18.63 -23.53 9.00
N GLU A 371 17.50 -24.15 8.63
CA GLU A 371 17.08 -24.30 7.24
C GLU A 371 16.84 -22.93 6.58
N GLY A 372 16.20 -21.99 7.29
CA GLY A 372 16.02 -20.63 6.81
C GLY A 372 17.33 -19.87 6.58
N LEU A 373 18.32 -20.05 7.45
CA LEU A 373 19.66 -19.49 7.27
C LEU A 373 20.40 -20.13 6.11
N ASN A 374 20.35 -21.46 5.97
CA ASN A 374 20.90 -22.19 4.82
C ASN A 374 20.34 -21.62 3.50
N TYR A 375 19.02 -21.49 3.42
CA TYR A 375 18.36 -20.94 2.25
C TYR A 375 18.71 -19.47 2.01
N GLY A 376 18.65 -18.64 3.05
CA GLY A 376 18.91 -17.20 2.94
C GLY A 376 20.35 -16.92 2.49
N LEU A 377 21.33 -17.57 3.10
CA LEU A 377 22.73 -17.45 2.72
C LEU A 377 22.97 -18.01 1.31
N GLY A 378 22.39 -19.17 0.99
CA GLY A 378 22.54 -19.79 -0.32
C GLY A 378 21.97 -18.94 -1.46
N PHE A 379 20.77 -18.37 -1.31
CA PHE A 379 20.23 -17.45 -2.32
C PHE A 379 21.01 -16.15 -2.43
N THR A 380 21.54 -15.65 -1.31
CA THR A 380 22.41 -14.48 -1.34
C THR A 380 23.70 -14.79 -2.10
N LEU A 381 24.30 -15.97 -1.88
CA LEU A 381 25.50 -16.41 -2.58
C LEU A 381 25.24 -16.59 -4.09
N ILE A 382 24.13 -17.22 -4.47
CA ILE A 382 23.70 -17.35 -5.88
C ILE A 382 23.66 -15.97 -6.53
N PHE A 383 23.05 -14.98 -5.85
CA PHE A 383 23.00 -13.61 -6.34
C PHE A 383 24.39 -12.95 -6.44
N MET A 384 25.24 -13.09 -5.41
CA MET A 384 26.59 -12.51 -5.41
C MET A 384 27.47 -13.07 -6.54
N LEU A 385 27.27 -14.33 -6.92
CA LEU A 385 27.95 -15.00 -8.03
C LEU A 385 27.33 -14.70 -9.40
N HIS A 386 26.32 -13.83 -9.47
CA HIS A 386 25.58 -13.48 -10.69
C HIS A 386 24.91 -14.69 -11.36
N LEU A 387 24.51 -15.65 -10.53
CA LEU A 387 23.76 -16.83 -10.91
C LEU A 387 22.25 -16.55 -10.79
N THR A 388 21.44 -17.32 -11.51
CA THR A 388 20.00 -17.07 -11.64
C THR A 388 19.18 -18.09 -10.87
N VAL A 389 18.23 -17.60 -10.09
CA VAL A 389 17.13 -18.42 -9.52
C VAL A 389 15.85 -18.10 -10.29
N ALA A 390 15.26 -19.13 -10.88
CA ALA A 390 13.98 -19.03 -11.55
C ALA A 390 12.89 -18.52 -10.60
N THR A 391 11.84 -17.89 -11.15
CA THR A 391 10.64 -17.41 -10.44
C THR A 391 10.80 -16.16 -9.57
N LYS A 392 12.01 -15.63 -9.36
CA LYS A 392 12.21 -14.32 -8.70
C LYS A 392 12.06 -13.12 -9.66
N GLN A 393 12.45 -13.31 -10.90
CA GLN A 393 12.41 -12.31 -11.98
C GLN A 393 11.02 -11.77 -12.39
N PRO A 394 9.92 -12.57 -12.39
CA PRO A 394 8.59 -12.11 -12.78
C PRO A 394 8.11 -10.92 -11.94
N ALA A 395 8.38 -10.93 -10.64
CA ALA A 395 8.09 -9.82 -9.74
C ALA A 395 8.82 -8.54 -10.20
N MET A 396 10.09 -8.64 -10.60
CA MET A 396 10.87 -7.49 -11.07
C MET A 396 10.34 -6.93 -12.40
N THR A 397 9.83 -7.79 -13.29
CA THR A 397 9.32 -7.36 -14.61
C THR A 397 7.97 -6.66 -14.55
N ALA A 398 7.18 -6.83 -13.48
CA ALA A 398 5.87 -6.20 -13.33
C ALA A 398 5.92 -4.65 -13.32
N ALA A 399 7.03 -4.05 -12.91
CA ALA A 399 7.21 -2.59 -12.97
C ALA A 399 7.19 -2.07 -14.42
N ARG A 400 7.75 -2.83 -15.36
CA ARG A 400 7.77 -2.48 -16.79
C ARG A 400 6.39 -2.57 -17.44
N PHE A 401 5.58 -3.54 -17.01
CA PHE A 401 4.18 -3.61 -17.39
C PHE A 401 3.43 -2.34 -16.97
N ALA A 402 3.64 -1.92 -15.73
CA ALA A 402 3.00 -0.74 -15.18
C ALA A 402 3.44 0.53 -15.93
N GLU A 403 4.74 0.68 -16.20
CA GLU A 403 5.29 1.80 -17.00
C GLU A 403 4.74 1.83 -18.43
N ALA A 404 4.58 0.67 -19.08
CA ALA A 404 4.00 0.57 -20.43
C ALA A 404 2.53 1.00 -20.47
N VAL A 405 1.77 0.72 -19.40
CA VAL A 405 0.37 1.16 -19.23
C VAL A 405 0.29 2.67 -19.02
N GLU A 406 1.20 3.26 -18.23
CA GLU A 406 1.24 4.72 -18.00
C GLU A 406 1.52 5.50 -19.30
N LYS A 407 2.45 4.99 -20.12
CA LYS A 407 2.87 5.66 -21.37
C LYS A 407 1.85 5.53 -22.51
N ASN A 408 0.98 4.52 -22.50
CA ASN A 408 0.06 4.23 -23.61
C ASN A 408 -1.40 4.03 -23.14
N PRO A 409 -2.19 5.11 -22.98
CA PRO A 409 -3.56 5.02 -22.48
C PRO A 409 -4.62 4.48 -23.48
N GLN A 410 -4.23 3.83 -24.60
CA GLN A 410 -5.17 3.39 -25.64
C GLN A 410 -5.15 1.87 -25.91
N GLY A 411 -6.26 1.22 -25.52
CA GLY A 411 -6.78 -0.08 -25.96
C GLY A 411 -5.83 -1.09 -26.63
N LYS A 412 -5.91 -1.22 -27.96
CA LYS A 412 -5.36 -2.40 -28.68
C LYS A 412 -3.82 -2.40 -28.81
N THR A 413 -3.20 -1.24 -28.95
CA THR A 413 -1.73 -1.12 -29.00
C THR A 413 -1.12 -1.46 -27.64
N LEU A 414 -1.73 -0.99 -26.55
CA LEU A 414 -1.35 -1.36 -25.20
C LEU A 414 -1.45 -2.89 -24.98
N ASN A 415 -2.58 -3.51 -25.34
CA ASN A 415 -2.76 -4.96 -25.18
C ASN A 415 -1.69 -5.77 -25.92
N MET A 416 -1.30 -5.36 -27.13
CA MET A 416 -0.23 -6.00 -27.89
C MET A 416 1.13 -5.81 -27.20
N THR A 417 1.47 -4.60 -26.73
CA THR A 417 2.72 -4.35 -26.00
C THR A 417 2.80 -5.19 -24.72
N LEU A 418 1.72 -5.26 -23.94
CA LEU A 418 1.66 -6.07 -22.73
C LEU A 418 1.73 -7.57 -23.05
N ALA A 419 1.09 -8.02 -24.13
CA ALA A 419 1.19 -9.40 -24.58
C ALA A 419 2.63 -9.77 -24.99
N GLN A 420 3.33 -8.87 -25.68
CA GLN A 420 4.73 -9.05 -26.05
C GLN A 420 5.63 -9.17 -24.81
N LEU A 421 5.44 -8.27 -23.83
CA LEU A 421 6.15 -8.34 -22.55
C LEU A 421 5.87 -9.66 -21.82
N LEU A 422 4.63 -10.18 -21.85
CA LEU A 422 4.29 -11.46 -21.21
C LEU A 422 5.04 -12.62 -21.86
N VAL A 423 5.12 -12.62 -23.18
CA VAL A 423 5.86 -13.65 -23.94
C VAL A 423 7.35 -13.57 -23.62
N ASP A 424 7.94 -12.38 -23.56
CA ASP A 424 9.35 -12.20 -23.22
C ASP A 424 9.67 -12.65 -21.78
N VAL A 425 8.79 -12.35 -20.82
CA VAL A 425 8.88 -12.83 -19.44
C VAL A 425 8.76 -14.36 -19.41
N PHE A 426 7.76 -14.93 -20.07
CA PHE A 426 7.55 -16.38 -20.09
C PHE A 426 8.74 -17.12 -20.69
N ARG A 427 9.30 -16.63 -21.80
CA ARG A 427 10.51 -17.19 -22.43
C ARG A 427 11.69 -17.21 -21.46
N SER A 428 11.96 -16.06 -20.84
CA SER A 428 13.08 -15.89 -19.91
C SER A 428 12.90 -16.76 -18.65
N GLN A 429 11.67 -16.86 -18.11
CA GLN A 429 11.38 -17.76 -17.00
C GLN A 429 11.55 -19.23 -17.37
N SER A 430 11.08 -19.63 -18.55
CA SER A 430 11.12 -21.03 -18.97
C SER A 430 12.55 -21.56 -19.05
N ILE A 431 13.47 -20.79 -19.64
CA ILE A 431 14.87 -21.22 -19.75
C ILE A 431 15.60 -21.21 -18.40
N ALA A 432 15.28 -20.26 -17.52
CA ALA A 432 15.82 -20.24 -16.17
C ALA A 432 15.32 -21.42 -15.32
N VAL A 433 14.02 -21.73 -15.38
CA VAL A 433 13.44 -22.92 -14.74
C VAL A 433 14.12 -24.18 -15.26
N LEU A 434 14.25 -24.32 -16.58
CA LEU A 434 14.91 -25.47 -17.19
C LEU A 434 16.35 -25.64 -16.70
N GLY A 435 17.14 -24.55 -16.69
CA GLY A 435 18.52 -24.57 -16.21
C GLY A 435 18.64 -24.96 -14.74
N ASN A 436 17.79 -24.41 -13.86
CA ASN A 436 17.76 -24.81 -12.46
C ASN A 436 17.33 -26.28 -12.29
N VAL A 437 16.22 -26.69 -12.92
CA VAL A 437 15.63 -28.04 -12.74
C VAL A 437 16.58 -29.13 -13.23
N VAL A 438 17.08 -29.01 -14.47
CA VAL A 438 17.94 -30.05 -15.07
C VAL A 438 19.21 -30.24 -14.26
N ILE A 439 19.88 -29.15 -13.88
CA ILE A 439 21.15 -29.24 -13.16
C ILE A 439 20.98 -29.59 -11.69
N ALA A 440 19.98 -29.04 -11.00
CA ALA A 440 19.74 -29.37 -9.60
C ALA A 440 19.34 -30.84 -9.44
N MET A 441 18.46 -31.35 -10.30
CA MET A 441 18.04 -32.75 -10.30
C MET A 441 19.18 -33.67 -10.69
N GLY A 442 19.90 -33.36 -11.77
CA GLY A 442 21.02 -34.18 -12.26
C GLY A 442 22.17 -34.26 -11.26
N LEU A 443 22.55 -33.14 -10.64
CA LEU A 443 23.59 -33.11 -9.63
C LEU A 443 23.15 -33.83 -8.34
N ALA A 444 21.92 -33.64 -7.89
CA ALA A 444 21.40 -34.36 -6.72
C ALA A 444 21.38 -35.88 -6.95
N ALA A 445 20.97 -36.31 -8.16
CA ALA A 445 21.03 -37.72 -8.55
C ALA A 445 22.48 -38.24 -8.57
N LEU A 446 23.41 -37.47 -9.14
CA LEU A 446 24.84 -37.83 -9.14
C LEU A 446 25.39 -37.96 -7.72
N ILE A 447 25.06 -37.04 -6.82
CA ILE A 447 25.47 -37.08 -5.41
C ILE A 447 24.89 -38.32 -4.71
N ALA A 448 23.59 -38.59 -4.87
CA ALA A 448 22.96 -39.79 -4.32
C ALA A 448 23.62 -41.08 -4.85
N PHE A 449 23.93 -41.13 -6.14
CA PHE A 449 24.57 -42.28 -6.76
C PHE A 449 25.97 -42.52 -6.21
N VAL A 450 26.80 -41.46 -6.13
CA VAL A 450 28.15 -41.54 -5.57
C VAL A 450 28.11 -41.97 -4.10
N TYR A 451 27.17 -41.43 -3.32
CA TYR A 451 26.99 -41.80 -1.92
C TYR A 451 26.62 -43.28 -1.77
N GLN A 452 25.62 -43.75 -2.53
CA GLN A 452 25.18 -45.14 -2.49
C GLN A 452 26.28 -46.11 -2.95
N TYR A 453 27.06 -45.73 -3.96
CA TYR A 453 28.19 -46.53 -4.43
C TYR A 453 29.30 -46.65 -3.38
N GLN A 454 29.58 -45.57 -2.62
CA GLN A 454 30.64 -45.56 -1.60
C GLN A 454 30.22 -46.19 -0.27
N MET A 455 28.99 -45.93 0.19
CA MET A 455 28.52 -46.33 1.52
C MET A 455 27.71 -47.63 1.51
N GLY A 456 27.25 -48.10 0.34
CA GLY A 456 26.40 -49.28 0.20
C GLY A 456 24.94 -49.08 0.63
N GLU A 457 24.60 -47.93 1.20
CA GLU A 457 23.28 -47.56 1.71
C GLU A 457 22.70 -46.37 0.89
N PRO A 458 21.37 -46.32 0.66
CA PRO A 458 20.76 -45.19 -0.02
C PRO A 458 20.90 -43.90 0.81
N LEU A 459 21.05 -42.76 0.14
CA LEU A 459 21.17 -41.45 0.81
C LEU A 459 19.88 -41.09 1.58
N MET A 460 18.72 -41.53 1.09
CA MET A 460 17.41 -41.28 1.70
C MET A 460 16.71 -42.58 2.08
N ASN A 461 16.12 -42.59 3.28
CA ASN A 461 15.35 -43.73 3.79
C ASN A 461 13.94 -43.76 3.19
N THR A 462 13.24 -44.90 3.29
CA THR A 462 11.90 -45.11 2.75
C THR A 462 10.87 -44.05 3.20
N GLU A 463 10.91 -43.63 4.47
CA GLU A 463 10.04 -42.58 4.98
C GLU A 463 10.31 -41.21 4.34
N GLN A 464 11.58 -40.88 4.11
CA GLN A 464 11.97 -39.63 3.45
C GLN A 464 11.53 -39.64 1.99
N ILE A 465 11.68 -40.77 1.29
CA ILE A 465 11.21 -40.94 -0.08
C ILE A 465 9.68 -40.74 -0.14
N ALA A 466 8.92 -41.39 0.74
CA ALA A 466 7.46 -41.26 0.80
C ALA A 466 7.03 -39.81 1.10
N TYR A 467 7.70 -39.14 2.04
CA TYR A 467 7.45 -37.73 2.33
C TYR A 467 7.70 -36.84 1.11
N GLN A 468 8.81 -37.03 0.39
CA GLN A 468 9.13 -36.23 -0.79
C GLN A 468 8.17 -36.47 -1.96
N LEU A 469 7.72 -37.71 -2.19
CA LEU A 469 6.68 -38.02 -3.17
C LEU A 469 5.34 -37.36 -2.81
N HIS A 470 4.90 -37.46 -1.55
CA HIS A 470 3.71 -36.76 -1.07
C HIS A 470 3.86 -35.23 -1.18
N SER A 471 5.09 -34.72 -1.00
CA SER A 471 5.40 -33.29 -1.05
C SER A 471 5.21 -32.65 -2.43
N ILE A 472 5.29 -33.45 -3.50
CA ILE A 472 5.16 -32.97 -4.88
C ILE A 472 3.80 -33.29 -5.49
N ASP A 473 3.01 -34.17 -4.87
CA ASP A 473 1.70 -34.57 -5.37
C ASP A 473 0.71 -33.38 -5.38
N PRO A 474 0.19 -32.94 -6.55
CA PRO A 474 -0.78 -31.86 -6.64
C PRO A 474 -2.07 -32.12 -5.85
N LEU A 475 -2.47 -33.39 -5.69
CA LEU A 475 -3.69 -33.78 -4.95
C LEU A 475 -3.52 -33.65 -3.44
N ALA A 476 -2.28 -33.68 -2.94
CA ALA A 476 -1.95 -33.53 -1.52
C ALA A 476 -1.90 -32.07 -1.03
N GLY A 477 -2.46 -31.12 -1.78
CA GLY A 477 -2.44 -29.69 -1.44
C GLY A 477 -1.12 -28.98 -1.77
N THR A 478 -0.19 -29.63 -2.45
CA THR A 478 1.11 -29.09 -2.87
C THR A 478 1.02 -27.75 -3.59
N LEU A 479 0.00 -27.54 -4.42
CA LEU A 479 -0.19 -26.29 -5.15
C LEU A 479 -0.53 -25.11 -4.22
N TRP A 480 -1.18 -25.37 -3.09
CA TRP A 480 -1.41 -24.34 -2.07
C TRP A 480 -0.08 -23.93 -1.41
N PHE A 481 0.77 -24.89 -1.06
CA PHE A 481 2.11 -24.62 -0.53
C PHE A 481 3.03 -23.94 -1.56
N ALA A 482 2.85 -24.26 -2.85
CA ALA A 482 3.53 -23.56 -3.94
C ALA A 482 3.05 -22.11 -4.09
N ALA A 483 1.74 -21.86 -3.90
CA ALA A 483 1.20 -20.51 -3.87
C ALA A 483 1.79 -19.68 -2.72
N ILE A 484 1.96 -20.26 -1.52
CA ILE A 484 2.63 -19.60 -0.39
C ILE A 484 4.06 -19.19 -0.75
N ALA A 485 4.83 -20.06 -1.42
CA ALA A 485 6.16 -19.69 -1.94
C ALA A 485 6.08 -18.50 -2.92
N GLY A 486 5.07 -18.48 -3.79
CA GLY A 486 4.78 -17.36 -4.69
C GLY A 486 4.49 -16.05 -3.96
N VAL A 487 3.75 -16.09 -2.84
CA VAL A 487 3.54 -14.93 -1.97
C VAL A 487 4.87 -14.45 -1.38
N TRP A 488 5.73 -15.36 -0.90
CA TRP A 488 7.03 -14.98 -0.36
C TRP A 488 8.01 -14.43 -1.40
N LEU A 489 7.95 -14.92 -2.64
CA LEU A 489 8.67 -14.33 -3.77
C LEU A 489 8.23 -12.88 -4.00
N PHE A 490 6.92 -12.62 -4.00
CA PHE A 490 6.37 -11.27 -4.07
C PHE A 490 6.83 -10.40 -2.89
N CYS A 491 6.71 -10.89 -1.65
CA CYS A 491 7.17 -10.17 -0.47
C CYS A 491 8.67 -9.87 -0.50
N SER A 492 9.50 -10.78 -1.01
CA SER A 492 10.93 -10.55 -1.20
C SER A 492 11.20 -9.39 -2.17
N GLY A 493 10.43 -9.29 -3.26
CA GLY A 493 10.50 -8.15 -4.18
C GLY A 493 10.19 -6.82 -3.49
N LEU A 494 9.15 -6.77 -2.64
CA LEU A 494 8.82 -5.58 -1.84
C LEU A 494 9.94 -5.22 -0.85
N ILE A 495 10.51 -6.22 -0.17
CA ILE A 495 11.63 -6.05 0.76
C ILE A 495 12.84 -5.50 0.02
N SER A 496 13.18 -6.03 -1.17
CA SER A 496 14.26 -5.51 -2.00
C SER A 496 14.05 -4.03 -2.31
N GLY A 497 12.90 -3.66 -2.90
CA GLY A 497 12.61 -2.28 -3.26
C GLY A 497 12.62 -1.32 -2.05
N TYR A 498 12.17 -1.77 -0.87
CA TYR A 498 12.27 -0.99 0.36
C TYR A 498 13.73 -0.72 0.75
N PHE A 499 14.59 -1.75 0.72
CA PHE A 499 15.99 -1.63 1.10
C PHE A 499 16.82 -0.88 0.05
N ASP A 500 16.52 -0.99 -1.24
CA ASP A 500 17.13 -0.18 -2.30
C ASP A 500 16.81 1.30 -2.10
N ASN A 501 15.53 1.63 -1.86
CA ASN A 501 15.12 2.99 -1.52
C ASN A 501 15.79 3.49 -0.22
N ARG A 502 15.90 2.62 0.79
CA ARG A 502 16.59 2.93 2.05
C ARG A 502 18.09 3.17 1.85
N SER A 503 18.72 2.48 0.91
CA SER A 503 20.14 2.66 0.57
C SER A 503 20.43 4.06 0.05
N ASN A 504 19.58 4.55 -0.85
CA ASN A 504 19.59 5.91 -1.36
C ASN A 504 19.30 6.92 -0.25
N TYR A 505 18.23 6.67 0.53
CA TYR A 505 17.84 7.54 1.63
C TYR A 505 18.96 7.74 2.68
N LEU A 506 19.60 6.67 3.13
CA LEU A 506 20.67 6.74 4.13
C LEU A 506 22.01 7.20 3.56
N ASN A 507 22.14 7.40 2.24
CA ASN A 507 23.41 7.62 1.57
C ASN A 507 24.43 6.54 1.94
N ILE A 508 24.03 5.26 1.87
CA ILE A 508 24.85 4.12 2.31
C ILE A 508 26.25 4.16 1.68
N ARG A 509 26.35 4.54 0.40
CA ARG A 509 27.63 4.75 -0.31
C ARG A 509 28.58 5.65 0.49
N MET A 510 28.15 6.86 0.85
CA MET A 510 28.98 7.81 1.60
C MET A 510 29.27 7.32 3.02
N ARG A 511 28.28 6.71 3.69
CA ARG A 511 28.43 6.21 5.07
C ARG A 511 29.46 5.08 5.15
N LEU A 512 29.41 4.10 4.24
CA LEU A 512 30.33 2.97 4.22
C LEU A 512 31.76 3.43 3.90
N ILE A 513 31.95 4.43 3.04
CA ILE A 513 33.26 5.05 2.79
C ILE A 513 33.84 5.68 4.06
N GLN A 514 33.01 6.25 4.93
CA GLN A 514 33.47 6.92 6.14
C GLN A 514 33.44 6.03 7.40
N HIS A 515 32.96 4.79 7.30
CA HIS A 515 32.69 3.93 8.45
C HIS A 515 33.98 3.60 9.25
N PRO A 516 34.02 3.85 10.58
CA PRO A 516 35.25 3.72 11.38
C PRO A 516 35.89 2.33 11.33
N LEU A 517 35.08 1.27 11.39
CA LEU A 517 35.60 -0.11 11.32
C LEU A 517 36.08 -0.47 9.92
N LEU A 518 35.43 0.01 8.86
CA LEU A 518 35.86 -0.28 7.49
C LEU A 518 37.14 0.47 7.14
N LYS A 519 37.36 1.65 7.72
CA LYS A 519 38.64 2.36 7.65
C LYS A 519 39.78 1.58 8.30
N LYS A 520 39.50 0.83 9.38
CA LYS A 520 40.49 -0.01 10.06
C LYS A 520 40.81 -1.30 9.29
N VAL A 521 39.80 -1.93 8.69
CA VAL A 521 39.93 -3.26 8.07
C VAL A 521 40.27 -3.19 6.57
N MET A 522 39.86 -2.15 5.85
CA MET A 522 39.97 -2.08 4.38
C MET A 522 40.73 -0.84 3.91
N THR A 523 41.49 -1.00 2.83
CA THR A 523 42.09 0.12 2.08
C THR A 523 41.00 1.00 1.46
N GLU A 524 41.31 2.26 1.17
CA GLU A 524 40.36 3.23 0.62
C GLU A 524 39.73 2.75 -0.70
N LYS A 525 40.55 2.22 -1.64
CA LYS A 525 40.06 1.70 -2.92
C LYS A 525 39.08 0.54 -2.73
N CYS A 526 39.39 -0.42 -1.85
CA CYS A 526 38.50 -1.54 -1.55
C CYS A 526 37.22 -1.06 -0.86
N ARG A 527 37.31 -0.08 0.04
CA ARG A 527 36.16 0.49 0.74
C ARG A 527 35.21 1.24 -0.18
N ILE A 528 35.74 2.00 -1.16
CA ILE A 528 34.93 2.66 -2.19
C ILE A 528 34.22 1.61 -3.06
N LYS A 529 34.95 0.59 -3.53
CA LYS A 529 34.33 -0.52 -4.31
C LYS A 529 33.24 -1.24 -3.51
N PHE A 530 33.51 -1.57 -2.25
CA PHE A 530 32.55 -2.20 -1.35
C PHE A 530 31.33 -1.32 -1.12
N ALA A 531 31.52 -0.02 -0.87
CA ALA A 531 30.44 0.92 -0.66
C ALA A 531 29.56 1.09 -1.91
N ASN A 532 30.16 1.12 -3.10
CA ASN A 532 29.43 1.18 -4.37
C ASN A 532 28.64 -0.11 -4.60
N TYR A 533 29.29 -1.27 -4.44
CA TYR A 533 28.64 -2.57 -4.57
C TYR A 533 27.46 -2.73 -3.60
N MET A 534 27.67 -2.41 -2.32
CA MET A 534 26.60 -2.45 -1.33
C MET A 534 25.49 -1.49 -1.67
N HIS A 535 25.78 -0.26 -2.09
CA HIS A 535 24.76 0.72 -2.44
C HIS A 535 23.88 0.26 -3.60
N GLU A 536 24.49 -0.33 -4.63
CA GLU A 536 23.82 -0.83 -5.85
C GLU A 536 23.14 -2.19 -5.67
N ASN A 537 23.47 -2.96 -4.62
CA ASN A 537 22.95 -4.32 -4.47
C ASN A 537 22.28 -4.58 -3.11
N TYR A 538 22.10 -3.56 -2.27
CA TYR A 538 21.64 -3.73 -0.89
C TYR A 538 20.27 -4.41 -0.79
N GLY A 539 19.29 -3.92 -1.55
CA GLY A 539 17.96 -4.51 -1.56
C GLY A 539 17.96 -5.91 -2.13
N SER A 540 18.74 -6.16 -3.18
CA SER A 540 18.84 -7.51 -3.76
C SER A 540 19.47 -8.52 -2.78
N ILE A 541 20.49 -8.13 -2.02
CA ILE A 541 21.12 -8.96 -0.99
C ILE A 541 20.11 -9.29 0.12
N ILE A 542 19.49 -8.26 0.72
CA ILE A 542 18.54 -8.44 1.82
C ILE A 542 17.28 -9.17 1.32
N GLY A 543 16.82 -8.88 0.12
CA GLY A 543 15.68 -9.54 -0.51
C GLY A 543 15.90 -11.04 -0.71
N ASN A 544 17.09 -11.46 -1.19
CA ASN A 544 17.45 -12.88 -1.31
C ASN A 544 17.58 -13.56 0.06
N LEU A 545 18.23 -12.89 1.02
CA LEU A 545 18.38 -13.39 2.39
C LEU A 545 17.02 -13.62 3.05
N CYS A 546 16.14 -12.61 3.01
CA CYS A 546 14.79 -12.68 3.56
C CYS A 546 13.94 -13.72 2.84
N PHE A 547 14.07 -13.86 1.51
CA PHE A 547 13.36 -14.90 0.77
C PHE A 547 13.68 -16.29 1.32
N GLY A 548 14.96 -16.66 1.41
CA GLY A 548 15.36 -17.96 1.94
C GLY A 548 14.96 -18.16 3.41
N MET A 549 15.09 -17.12 4.23
CA MET A 549 14.67 -17.17 5.63
C MET A 549 13.16 -17.40 5.78
N LEU A 550 12.33 -16.74 4.96
CA LEU A 550 10.87 -16.93 4.93
C LEU A 550 10.49 -18.36 4.51
N LEU A 551 11.23 -18.96 3.57
CA LEU A 551 11.01 -20.35 3.17
C LEU A 551 11.24 -21.33 4.33
N GLY A 552 12.29 -21.14 5.14
CA GLY A 552 12.57 -22.02 6.29
C GLY A 552 11.66 -21.77 7.50
N ILE A 553 11.40 -20.51 7.83
CA ILE A 553 10.62 -20.15 9.03
C ILE A 553 9.13 -20.48 8.88
N THR A 554 8.59 -20.57 7.67
CA THR A 554 7.16 -20.85 7.49
C THR A 554 6.73 -22.19 8.10
N GLY A 555 7.57 -23.22 8.05
CA GLY A 555 7.30 -24.49 8.74
C GLY A 555 7.23 -24.33 10.26
N VAL A 556 8.07 -23.46 10.84
CA VAL A 556 8.03 -23.12 12.28
C VAL A 556 6.75 -22.38 12.64
N VAL A 557 6.34 -21.42 11.81
CA VAL A 557 5.08 -20.69 12.01
C VAL A 557 3.89 -21.64 11.97
N GLY A 558 3.86 -22.58 11.02
CA GLY A 558 2.85 -23.64 10.98
C GLY A 558 2.82 -24.47 12.26
N TYR A 559 3.99 -24.91 12.73
CA TYR A 559 4.13 -25.64 13.98
C TYR A 559 3.59 -24.87 15.20
N LEU A 560 3.98 -23.60 15.36
CA LEU A 560 3.56 -22.76 16.51
C LEU A 560 2.07 -22.38 16.47
N THR A 561 1.49 -22.28 15.27
CA THR A 561 0.07 -21.92 15.10
C THR A 561 -0.85 -23.13 14.97
N HIS A 562 -0.30 -24.34 15.02
CA HIS A 562 -1.01 -25.60 14.73
C HIS A 562 -1.69 -25.64 13.35
N LEU A 563 -1.18 -24.86 12.39
CA LEU A 563 -1.64 -24.87 11.01
C LEU A 563 -0.70 -25.75 10.17
N PRO A 564 -1.22 -26.53 9.20
CA PRO A 564 -0.39 -27.33 8.31
C PRO A 564 0.27 -26.44 7.24
N LEU A 565 1.15 -25.53 7.64
CA LEU A 565 1.89 -24.65 6.73
C LEU A 565 3.21 -25.32 6.31
N ASP A 566 3.37 -25.49 5.01
CA ASP A 566 4.61 -25.95 4.38
C ASP A 566 4.84 -25.12 3.10
N ILE A 567 6.03 -25.24 2.49
CA ILE A 567 6.36 -24.53 1.26
C ILE A 567 6.95 -25.48 0.22
N ARG A 568 6.54 -25.24 -1.03
CA ARG A 568 7.01 -25.95 -2.22
C ARG A 568 7.56 -24.95 -3.23
N HIS A 569 8.85 -25.08 -3.53
CA HIS A 569 9.53 -24.23 -4.50
C HIS A 569 10.19 -25.10 -5.55
N VAL A 570 9.97 -24.77 -6.82
CA VAL A 570 10.36 -25.59 -7.97
C VAL A 570 11.81 -26.08 -7.92
N ALA A 571 12.76 -25.21 -7.57
CA ALA A 571 14.17 -25.57 -7.56
C ALA A 571 14.55 -26.59 -6.47
N PHE A 572 14.00 -26.45 -5.25
CA PHE A 572 14.23 -27.44 -4.19
C PHE A 572 13.49 -28.75 -4.46
N SER A 573 12.26 -28.67 -4.96
CA SER A 573 11.51 -29.86 -5.36
C SER A 573 12.24 -30.64 -6.47
N SER A 574 12.92 -29.94 -7.39
CA SER A 574 13.75 -30.56 -8.43
C SER A 574 14.96 -31.31 -7.85
N ALA A 575 15.69 -30.70 -6.91
CA ALA A 575 16.81 -31.34 -6.23
C ALA A 575 16.34 -32.58 -5.42
N ASN A 576 15.24 -32.45 -4.69
CA ASN A 576 14.67 -33.57 -3.92
C ASN A 576 14.24 -34.73 -4.83
N VAL A 577 13.64 -34.45 -5.99
CA VAL A 577 13.33 -35.47 -7.01
C VAL A 577 14.60 -36.18 -7.49
N GLY A 578 15.71 -35.45 -7.68
CA GLY A 578 17.00 -36.07 -8.02
C GLY A 578 17.51 -37.03 -6.95
N TYR A 579 17.42 -36.67 -5.67
CA TYR A 579 17.83 -37.55 -4.57
C TYR A 579 16.98 -38.82 -4.45
N ILE A 580 15.66 -38.70 -4.55
CA ILE A 580 14.76 -39.86 -4.45
C ILE A 580 14.83 -40.76 -5.69
N ALA A 581 15.07 -40.19 -6.88
CA ALA A 581 15.14 -40.97 -8.13
C ALA A 581 16.24 -42.04 -8.11
N VAL A 582 17.32 -41.79 -7.36
CA VAL A 582 18.42 -42.75 -7.18
C VAL A 582 18.26 -43.57 -5.90
N SER A 583 17.78 -42.96 -4.81
CA SER A 583 17.60 -43.66 -3.53
C SER A 583 16.43 -44.66 -3.53
N GLY A 584 15.44 -44.48 -4.41
CA GLY A 584 14.28 -45.35 -4.56
C GLY A 584 14.27 -46.13 -5.88
N GLN A 585 13.40 -47.14 -5.99
CA GLN A 585 13.18 -47.87 -7.24
C GLN A 585 12.16 -47.14 -8.12
N PHE A 586 12.64 -46.23 -8.98
CA PHE A 586 11.78 -45.44 -9.86
C PHE A 586 11.61 -46.06 -11.24
N THR A 587 10.35 -46.25 -11.66
CA THR A 587 10.00 -46.50 -13.07
C THR A 587 10.12 -45.20 -13.87
N TYR A 588 10.48 -45.29 -15.16
CA TYR A 588 10.55 -44.13 -16.07
C TYR A 588 9.26 -43.28 -16.07
N SER A 589 8.09 -43.93 -16.00
CA SER A 589 6.80 -43.23 -15.92
C SER A 589 6.64 -42.40 -14.65
N LEU A 590 7.12 -42.90 -13.51
CA LEU A 590 7.05 -42.18 -12.23
C LEU A 590 7.99 -40.97 -12.22
N LEU A 591 9.18 -41.10 -12.81
CA LEU A 591 10.11 -39.98 -12.95
C LEU A 591 9.51 -38.85 -13.82
N LEU A 592 8.91 -39.20 -14.96
CA LEU A 592 8.26 -38.21 -15.83
C LEU A 592 7.10 -37.51 -15.12
N GLN A 593 6.32 -38.25 -14.34
CA GLN A 593 5.26 -37.69 -13.49
C GLN A 593 5.82 -36.73 -12.44
N CYS A 594 6.91 -37.09 -11.75
CA CYS A 594 7.57 -36.22 -10.78
C CYS A 594 8.06 -34.91 -11.43
N ILE A 595 8.65 -34.99 -12.62
CA ILE A 595 9.06 -33.81 -13.39
C ILE A 595 7.86 -32.92 -13.72
N ALA A 596 6.75 -33.50 -14.17
CA ALA A 596 5.52 -32.75 -14.45
C ALA A 596 4.98 -32.04 -13.20
N PHE A 597 5.00 -32.72 -12.05
CA PHE A 597 4.58 -32.14 -10.77
C PHE A 597 5.47 -30.98 -10.32
N VAL A 598 6.79 -31.13 -10.44
CA VAL A 598 7.77 -30.08 -10.15
C VAL A 598 7.57 -28.85 -11.05
N LEU A 599 7.30 -29.06 -12.35
CA LEU A 599 7.00 -27.96 -13.27
C LEU A 599 5.69 -27.26 -12.90
N LEU A 600 4.68 -27.98 -12.43
CA LEU A 600 3.42 -27.40 -11.97
C LEU A 600 3.60 -26.55 -10.70
N ILE A 601 4.47 -26.96 -9.78
CA ILE A 601 4.90 -26.15 -8.62
C ILE A 601 5.53 -24.84 -9.11
N GLY A 602 6.45 -24.90 -10.07
CA GLY A 602 7.09 -23.72 -10.64
C GLY A 602 6.13 -22.78 -11.34
N LEU A 603 5.16 -23.33 -12.09
CA LEU A 603 4.10 -22.55 -12.71
C LEU A 603 3.26 -21.82 -11.65
N MET A 604 2.91 -22.48 -10.54
CA MET A 604 2.17 -21.85 -9.45
C MET A 604 3.00 -20.77 -8.75
N ASN A 605 4.28 -21.02 -8.45
CA ASN A 605 5.20 -20.03 -7.88
C ASN A 605 5.23 -18.76 -8.76
N LEU A 606 5.34 -18.94 -10.09
CA LEU A 606 5.36 -17.89 -11.10
C LEU A 606 4.05 -17.10 -11.16
N ILE A 607 2.90 -17.79 -11.31
CA ILE A 607 1.59 -17.15 -11.48
C ILE A 607 1.25 -16.29 -10.26
N VAL A 608 1.44 -16.82 -9.06
CA VAL A 608 1.07 -16.11 -7.83
C VAL A 608 1.97 -14.89 -7.59
N SER A 609 3.29 -15.06 -7.71
CA SER A 609 4.24 -13.95 -7.51
C SER A 609 4.04 -12.84 -8.55
N PHE A 610 3.91 -13.19 -9.83
CA PHE A 610 3.70 -12.23 -10.90
C PHE A 610 2.36 -11.49 -10.76
N SER A 611 1.26 -12.22 -10.50
CA SER A 611 -0.08 -11.63 -10.39
C SER A 611 -0.18 -10.63 -9.23
N LEU A 612 0.39 -10.97 -8.07
CA LEU A 612 0.42 -10.06 -6.91
C LEU A 612 1.25 -8.82 -7.19
N THR A 613 2.43 -8.98 -7.81
CA THR A 613 3.31 -7.84 -8.10
C THR A 613 2.68 -6.92 -9.14
N LEU A 614 2.11 -7.48 -10.20
CA LEU A 614 1.42 -6.72 -11.24
C LEU A 614 0.19 -5.99 -10.70
N TRP A 615 -0.59 -6.65 -9.84
CA TRP A 615 -1.74 -6.02 -9.17
C TRP A 615 -1.34 -4.81 -8.33
N VAL A 616 -0.28 -4.93 -7.53
CA VAL A 616 0.25 -3.79 -6.74
C VAL A 616 0.78 -2.68 -7.66
N ALA A 617 1.51 -3.05 -8.72
CA ALA A 617 2.12 -2.09 -9.64
C ALA A 617 1.06 -1.28 -10.41
N LEU A 618 0.01 -1.91 -10.94
CA LEU A 618 -1.09 -1.22 -11.63
C LEU A 618 -1.86 -0.29 -10.70
N ARG A 619 -2.18 -0.77 -9.49
CA ARG A 619 -2.87 0.02 -8.48
C ARG A 619 -2.06 1.25 -8.03
N SER A 620 -0.73 1.18 -8.12
CA SER A 620 0.17 2.31 -7.82
C SER A 620 0.00 3.48 -8.79
N LEU A 621 -0.35 3.18 -10.03
CA LEU A 621 -0.45 4.15 -11.13
C LEU A 621 -1.89 4.63 -11.34
N ASN A 622 -2.85 4.21 -10.49
CA ASN A 622 -4.28 4.37 -10.75
C ASN A 622 -4.68 3.84 -12.15
N ALA A 623 -3.94 2.86 -12.65
CA ALA A 623 -4.19 2.26 -13.95
C ALA A 623 -4.95 0.96 -13.74
N GLU A 624 -6.05 0.79 -14.48
CA GLU A 624 -6.79 -0.46 -14.52
C GLU A 624 -6.62 -1.08 -15.90
N ILE A 625 -6.51 -2.40 -15.95
CA ILE A 625 -6.56 -3.13 -17.21
C ILE A 625 -8.03 -3.38 -17.52
N ASP A 626 -8.56 -2.69 -18.53
CA ASP A 626 -9.96 -2.81 -18.95
C ASP A 626 -10.36 -4.25 -19.32
N SER A 627 -9.42 -5.04 -19.88
CA SER A 627 -9.68 -6.43 -20.26
C SER A 627 -8.44 -7.31 -20.26
N TRP A 628 -8.30 -8.14 -19.22
CA TRP A 628 -7.34 -9.24 -19.18
C TRP A 628 -7.55 -10.24 -20.33
N TRP A 629 -8.80 -10.44 -20.74
CA TRP A 629 -9.13 -11.32 -21.87
C TRP A 629 -8.62 -10.76 -23.20
N GLY A 630 -8.56 -9.43 -23.34
CA GLY A 630 -7.94 -8.75 -24.49
C GLY A 630 -6.45 -9.06 -24.58
N ILE A 631 -5.71 -8.93 -23.48
CA ILE A 631 -4.28 -9.27 -23.42
C ILE A 631 -4.08 -10.76 -23.71
N TRP A 632 -4.86 -11.64 -23.08
CA TRP A 632 -4.74 -13.09 -23.28
C TRP A 632 -5.07 -13.50 -24.73
N ARG A 633 -6.06 -12.88 -25.37
CA ARG A 633 -6.34 -13.06 -26.82
C ARG A 633 -5.11 -12.73 -27.65
N GLU A 634 -4.45 -11.60 -27.40
CA GLU A 634 -3.26 -11.19 -28.14
C GLU A 634 -2.08 -12.12 -27.85
N VAL A 635 -1.86 -12.56 -26.61
CA VAL A 635 -0.89 -13.61 -26.28
C VAL A 635 -1.19 -14.86 -27.09
N CYS A 636 -2.42 -15.38 -27.07
CA CYS A 636 -2.83 -16.53 -27.86
C CYS A 636 -2.65 -16.33 -29.37
N GLN A 637 -2.85 -15.12 -29.90
CA GLN A 637 -2.56 -14.82 -31.31
C GLN A 637 -1.07 -14.87 -31.59
N ILE A 638 -0.22 -14.33 -30.71
CA ILE A 638 1.24 -14.44 -30.81
C ILE A 638 1.65 -15.91 -30.75
N MET A 639 1.09 -16.70 -29.82
CA MET A 639 1.35 -18.14 -29.71
C MET A 639 0.94 -18.91 -30.97
N LYS A 640 -0.25 -18.64 -31.53
CA LYS A 640 -0.73 -19.29 -32.76
C LYS A 640 0.12 -18.93 -33.98
N LYS A 641 0.52 -17.66 -34.09
CA LYS A 641 1.36 -17.18 -35.20
C LYS A 641 2.83 -17.59 -35.05
N ARG A 642 3.32 -17.76 -33.82
CA ARG A 642 4.74 -17.96 -33.49
C ARG A 642 4.92 -18.89 -32.26
N PRO A 643 4.57 -20.18 -32.34
CA PRO A 643 4.62 -21.09 -31.19
C PRO A 643 6.04 -21.27 -30.62
N LEU A 644 7.05 -21.23 -31.49
CA LEU A 644 8.45 -21.36 -31.09
C LEU A 644 9.01 -20.09 -30.41
N SER A 645 8.39 -18.91 -30.62
CA SER A 645 8.85 -17.65 -30.00
C SER A 645 8.69 -17.61 -28.48
N LEU A 646 7.86 -18.52 -27.96
CA LEU A 646 7.54 -18.69 -26.55
C LEU A 646 8.68 -19.34 -25.76
N PHE A 647 9.47 -20.18 -26.43
CA PHE A 647 10.57 -20.92 -25.83
C PHE A 647 11.92 -20.54 -26.42
N LEU A 648 12.00 -20.14 -27.69
CA LEU A 648 13.25 -19.82 -28.37
C LEU A 648 13.26 -18.36 -28.84
N PRO A 649 14.40 -17.65 -28.72
CA PRO A 649 14.57 -16.32 -29.28
C PRO A 649 14.79 -16.43 -30.80
N ILE A 650 13.70 -16.61 -31.54
CA ILE A 650 13.73 -16.52 -33.00
C ILE A 650 13.60 -15.04 -33.37
N GLN A 651 14.74 -14.38 -33.56
CA GLN A 651 14.79 -13.16 -34.35
C GLN A 651 14.66 -13.57 -35.82
N LEU A 652 13.67 -13.00 -36.51
CA LEU A 652 13.65 -12.99 -37.97
C LEU A 652 14.08 -11.58 -38.39
N ASP A 653 14.90 -11.51 -39.44
CA ASP A 653 15.33 -10.27 -40.07
C ASP A 653 14.13 -9.34 -40.34
N LYS A 654 14.41 -8.04 -40.22
CA LYS A 654 13.47 -6.91 -40.19
C LYS A 654 12.28 -6.99 -41.15
#